data_AF-C3Y058-F1
#
_entry.id   AF-C3Y058-F1
#
_cell.length_a   1.000
_cell.length_b   1.000
_cell.length_c   1.000
_cell.angle_alpha   90.00
_cell.angle_beta   90.00
_cell.angle_gamma   90.00
#
_symmetry.space_group_name_H-M   'P 1'
#
loop_
_entity.id
_entity.type
_entity.pdbx_description
1 polymer ?
#
loop_
_entity_poly.entity_id
_entity_poly.type
_entity_poly.pdbx_seq_one_letter_code
_entity_poly.pdbx_strand_id
1 'polypeptide(L)'
;MIQIFLRYLSDEEEKEGAAANKTGNESTSSPGIGDNPFLDVPRDPNAVTFKQGFLLRKCTVEADGRKTPLGKRGWKMFYASLKGLILFMHKEEYRYERQVYTEDIRNSISIHHSLASKATDYKKRPNVFRLRTAEWRIFLFQASDQEEMQDWMTMINLAAASLSSPPLPAAIGSQKKFRRPVMPVAPTRLTPTEQLQHHENKVQSLEQELAEHRQYAPDKRARSHVIREWHEKHNYLEFEITRFKTYVYLLQSKIAQDEETAMMRPISGTTSMPTGFNQTVSRFYTCLLCIHHFIDLSPSPLTPAHSWPCHSEVPPTNRLFLVQHKAFWEGWEGEARREGLKKSHSTVSTRQRPPKVHRSMSDRYSYRQAIMNSPRVVLLHAAEDGEFVRRLVEELIYLGWGDQSQTDISCQQVTGTPGDVSRAQLTSTLTLGSVKLVVPVISRHLLADQSSLTIGLETAVRNNKSRYVIWLDQNKDDFREFGTLVSRQYPTLEAPARRVQRDRVEETMPDSGVSGMLGITWDVRDALCRQTGELRFPCWRALHYTRAFLADNMNLPAVLTRLEQENQLSPADIRDIQEKPTPVSRGEWLVRMLRDRGRQEPYDWLVRVLREEGQDFLVEEMEEKELDMERYHGIGEQQAAQPGQQTAQREHFTHQSQGSQN
;
A
#
# COMPACT_ATOMS: atom_id res chain seq x y z
N MET A 1 42.66 12.72 5.62
CA MET A 1 41.62 12.34 4.63
C MET A 1 40.22 12.14 5.24
N ILE A 2 40.05 11.42 6.36
CA ILE A 2 38.69 11.15 6.92
C ILE A 2 37.86 12.43 7.19
N GLN A 3 38.45 13.51 7.73
CA GLN A 3 37.74 14.79 7.92
C GLN A 3 37.31 15.52 6.64
N ILE A 4 37.83 15.16 5.45
CA ILE A 4 37.39 15.76 4.19
C ILE A 4 36.07 15.12 3.72
N PHE A 5 35.88 13.82 3.97
CA PHE A 5 34.66 13.11 3.61
C PHE A 5 33.44 13.61 4.39
N LEU A 6 33.63 13.98 5.67
CA LEU A 6 32.57 14.56 6.51
C LEU A 6 32.09 15.93 6.03
N ARG A 7 32.90 16.69 5.28
CA ARG A 7 32.52 18.03 4.79
C ARG A 7 31.80 17.98 3.43
N TYR A 8 31.83 16.84 2.74
CA TYR A 8 31.14 16.62 1.46
C TYR A 8 29.73 16.01 1.64
N LEU A 9 29.26 15.88 2.88
CA LEU A 9 27.97 15.31 3.26
C LEU A 9 27.11 16.28 4.10
N SER A 10 27.45 17.58 4.10
CA SER A 10 26.72 18.63 4.84
C SER A 10 26.20 19.76 3.96
N ASP A 11 26.61 19.83 2.69
CA ASP A 11 26.32 20.96 1.78
C ASP A 11 25.15 20.66 0.82
N GLU A 12 24.39 19.57 1.02
CA GLU A 12 23.19 19.18 0.23
C GLU A 12 21.88 19.33 1.03
N GLU A 13 21.89 19.89 2.25
CA GLU A 13 20.70 20.10 3.09
C GLU A 13 20.32 21.59 3.27
N GLU A 14 20.24 22.37 2.17
CA GLU A 14 19.61 23.71 2.19
C GLU A 14 18.42 23.83 1.22
N LYS A 15 17.31 23.14 1.53
CA LYS A 15 15.95 23.63 1.16
C LYS A 15 14.73 23.02 1.87
N GLU A 16 14.86 22.54 3.10
CA GLU A 16 13.68 22.33 3.96
C GLU A 16 13.41 23.56 4.84
N GLY A 17 12.15 24.03 4.85
CA GLY A 17 11.74 25.24 5.55
C GLY A 17 11.56 25.01 7.05
N ALA A 18 12.06 25.94 7.86
CA ALA A 18 12.12 25.80 9.32
C ALA A 18 10.75 25.58 10.00
N ALA A 19 10.70 24.59 10.89
CA ALA A 19 9.68 24.44 11.93
C ALA A 19 10.36 24.28 13.30
N ALA A 20 9.79 24.87 14.34
CA ALA A 20 10.50 25.11 15.61
C ALA A 20 10.44 23.95 16.61
N ASN A 21 11.51 23.81 17.41
CA ASN A 21 11.58 22.92 18.57
C ASN A 21 10.39 23.15 19.54
N LYS A 22 9.67 22.07 19.87
CA LYS A 22 8.84 21.98 21.09
C LYS A 22 9.08 20.65 21.80
N THR A 23 9.13 20.74 23.13
CA THR A 23 9.60 19.68 24.02
C THR A 23 8.49 18.71 24.42
N GLY A 24 8.70 17.42 24.10
CA GLY A 24 8.34 16.23 24.89
C GLY A 24 6.95 16.10 25.53
N ASN A 25 6.24 15.02 25.17
CA ASN A 25 5.72 14.07 26.16
C ASN A 25 5.45 12.69 25.51
N GLU A 26 6.36 11.71 25.65
CA GLU A 26 6.09 10.32 25.27
C GLU A 26 5.28 9.62 26.37
N SER A 27 3.98 9.43 26.19
CA SER A 27 3.16 8.57 27.05
C SER A 27 3.22 7.10 26.60
N THR A 28 3.29 6.19 27.56
CA THR A 28 3.70 4.80 27.35
C THR A 28 2.60 3.89 26.80
N SER A 29 2.75 3.44 25.54
CA SER A 29 2.23 2.14 25.09
C SER A 29 3.10 1.57 23.96
N SER A 30 3.45 0.29 24.05
CA SER A 30 4.44 -0.35 23.18
C SER A 30 3.81 -1.18 22.06
N PRO A 31 4.35 -1.10 20.83
CA PRO A 31 4.27 -2.17 19.84
C PRO A 31 5.69 -2.70 19.58
N GLY A 32 6.19 -3.57 20.46
CA GLY A 32 7.56 -4.10 20.41
C GLY A 32 7.73 -5.34 21.28
N ILE A 33 8.24 -6.43 20.68
CA ILE A 33 7.97 -7.83 21.07
C ILE A 33 6.47 -8.16 20.86
N GLY A 34 6.16 -9.34 20.32
CA GLY A 34 4.76 -9.76 20.11
C GLY A 34 4.12 -10.28 21.39
N ASP A 35 2.78 -10.17 21.50
CA ASP A 35 1.98 -10.56 22.67
C ASP A 35 1.88 -12.10 22.88
N ASN A 36 3.01 -12.79 22.88
CA ASN A 36 3.11 -14.24 22.99
C ASN A 36 4.20 -14.62 24.02
N PRO A 37 3.83 -15.04 25.25
CA PRO A 37 4.79 -15.32 26.33
C PRO A 37 5.69 -16.54 26.08
N PHE A 38 5.51 -17.25 24.97
CA PHE A 38 6.42 -18.33 24.52
C PHE A 38 7.61 -17.83 23.67
N LEU A 39 7.71 -16.51 23.40
CA LEU A 39 8.76 -15.93 22.54
C LEU A 39 9.83 -15.11 23.28
N ASP A 40 9.79 -15.06 24.61
CA ASP A 40 10.72 -14.26 25.41
C ASP A 40 12.16 -14.80 25.29
N VAL A 41 13.06 -14.03 24.66
CA VAL A 41 14.45 -14.47 24.41
C VAL A 41 15.23 -14.43 25.72
N PRO A 42 15.85 -15.54 26.17
CA PRO A 42 16.75 -15.51 27.32
C PRO A 42 17.96 -14.62 27.03
N ARG A 43 18.01 -13.44 27.66
CA ARG A 43 19.08 -12.44 27.48
C ARG A 43 20.29 -12.81 28.35
N ASP A 44 21.06 -13.82 27.94
CA ASP A 44 22.34 -14.15 28.58
C ASP A 44 23.36 -13.02 28.35
N PRO A 45 23.85 -12.32 29.41
CA PRO A 45 24.86 -11.28 29.28
C PRO A 45 26.20 -11.81 28.73
N ASN A 46 26.45 -13.11 28.88
CA ASN A 46 27.69 -13.80 28.48
C ASN A 46 27.61 -14.38 27.06
N ALA A 47 26.51 -14.17 26.34
CA ALA A 47 26.32 -14.71 24.99
C ALA A 47 27.44 -14.26 24.03
N VAL A 48 27.97 -15.22 23.27
CA VAL A 48 29.06 -15.01 22.31
C VAL A 48 28.74 -13.86 21.36
N THR A 49 29.65 -12.89 21.29
CA THR A 49 29.54 -11.74 20.38
C THR A 49 30.18 -12.10 19.04
N PHE A 50 29.40 -12.12 17.97
CA PHE A 50 29.85 -12.55 16.63
C PHE A 50 30.44 -11.41 15.81
N LYS A 51 29.81 -10.23 15.82
CA LYS A 51 30.29 -9.01 15.16
C LYS A 51 29.70 -7.76 15.83
N GLN A 52 30.46 -6.68 15.85
CA GLN A 52 30.00 -5.34 16.25
C GLN A 52 30.50 -4.32 15.23
N GLY A 53 29.78 -3.22 15.04
CA GLY A 53 30.12 -2.21 14.02
C GLY A 53 28.95 -1.29 13.71
N PHE A 54 29.13 -0.37 12.77
CA PHE A 54 28.06 0.53 12.35
C PHE A 54 27.23 -0.08 11.21
N LEU A 55 25.91 0.10 11.29
CA LEU A 55 24.98 -0.19 10.20
C LEU A 55 23.88 0.88 10.17
N LEU A 56 23.52 1.36 8.98
CA LEU A 56 22.24 2.04 8.80
C LEU A 56 21.15 0.97 8.64
N ARG A 57 20.03 1.10 9.36
CA ARG A 57 18.86 0.21 9.26
C ARG A 57 17.67 0.96 8.65
N LYS A 58 16.96 0.30 7.73
CA LYS A 58 15.62 0.68 7.24
C LYS A 58 14.65 -0.49 7.44
N CYS A 59 13.58 -0.25 8.20
CA CYS A 59 12.47 -1.20 8.34
C CYS A 59 11.59 -1.16 7.09
N THR A 60 11.16 -2.32 6.56
CA THR A 60 10.38 -2.37 5.31
C THR A 60 9.07 -3.16 5.42
N VAL A 61 9.05 -4.30 6.11
CA VAL A 61 7.87 -5.17 6.25
C VAL A 61 7.76 -5.68 7.69
N GLU A 62 6.56 -5.63 8.26
CA GLU A 62 6.23 -6.12 9.61
C GLU A 62 5.76 -7.59 9.60
N ALA A 63 5.56 -8.16 10.79
CA ALA A 63 5.23 -9.59 10.95
C ALA A 63 3.84 -9.98 10.41
N ASP A 64 2.94 -9.01 10.22
CA ASP A 64 1.64 -9.19 9.55
C ASP A 64 1.74 -9.16 8.01
N GLY A 65 2.94 -8.97 7.46
CA GLY A 65 3.20 -8.85 6.03
C GLY A 65 2.89 -7.46 5.44
N ARG A 66 2.46 -6.49 6.24
CA ARG A 66 2.26 -5.11 5.77
C ARG A 66 3.60 -4.37 5.68
N LYS A 67 3.72 -3.44 4.72
CA LYS A 67 4.88 -2.53 4.66
C LYS A 67 4.88 -1.63 5.91
N THR A 68 5.97 -1.59 6.68
CA THR A 68 6.15 -0.78 7.91
C THR A 68 5.58 0.65 7.74
N PRO A 69 4.94 1.30 8.73
CA PRO A 69 4.42 2.67 8.56
C PRO A 69 5.50 3.68 8.15
N LEU A 70 5.18 4.66 7.28
CA LEU A 70 6.16 5.55 6.63
C LEU A 70 7.10 6.26 7.63
N GLY A 71 6.57 6.85 8.70
CA GLY A 71 7.37 7.48 9.77
C GLY A 71 8.32 6.54 10.54
N LYS A 72 8.26 5.22 10.29
CA LYS A 72 9.16 4.18 10.81
C LYS A 72 10.03 3.52 9.71
N ARG A 73 9.90 3.90 8.43
CA ARG A 73 10.71 3.41 7.28
C ARG A 73 12.01 4.19 7.04
N GLY A 74 12.30 5.24 7.81
CA GLY A 74 13.53 6.04 7.62
C GLY A 74 14.80 5.20 7.79
N TRP A 75 15.84 5.49 7.01
CA TRP A 75 17.19 5.00 7.28
C TRP A 75 17.71 5.67 8.55
N LYS A 76 18.14 4.88 9.56
CA LYS A 76 18.73 5.40 10.79
C LYS A 76 20.05 4.69 11.09
N MET A 77 21.07 5.46 11.48
CA MET A 77 22.37 4.92 11.89
C MET A 77 22.26 4.26 13.26
N PHE A 78 22.93 3.12 13.42
CA PHE A 78 23.07 2.44 14.70
C PHE A 78 24.48 1.85 14.82
N TYR A 79 24.96 1.75 16.06
CA TYR A 79 26.01 0.80 16.40
C TYR A 79 25.35 -0.55 16.68
N ALA A 80 25.55 -1.50 15.77
CA ALA A 80 25.00 -2.85 15.84
C ALA A 80 25.94 -3.78 16.62
N SER A 81 25.36 -4.68 17.43
CA SER A 81 26.10 -5.67 18.21
C SER A 81 25.37 -7.02 18.18
N LEU A 82 25.88 -7.98 17.42
CA LEU A 82 25.33 -9.33 17.34
C LEU A 82 25.84 -10.21 18.49
N LYS A 83 24.97 -10.57 19.42
CA LYS A 83 25.26 -11.46 20.56
C LYS A 83 24.28 -12.63 20.60
N GLY A 84 24.79 -13.85 20.50
CA GLY A 84 23.95 -15.05 20.39
C GLY A 84 22.92 -14.93 19.26
N LEU A 85 21.64 -15.02 19.60
CA LEU A 85 20.51 -14.86 18.67
C LEU A 85 19.86 -13.45 18.67
N ILE A 86 20.53 -12.43 19.24
CA ILE A 86 20.03 -11.04 19.28
C ILE A 86 21.01 -10.08 18.61
N LEU A 87 20.53 -9.33 17.63
CA LEU A 87 21.19 -8.16 17.07
C LEU A 87 20.72 -6.92 17.85
N PHE A 88 21.56 -6.44 18.77
CA PHE A 88 21.33 -5.19 19.50
C PHE A 88 21.65 -4.00 18.60
N MET A 89 20.85 -2.92 18.71
CA MET A 89 20.86 -1.78 17.78
C MET A 89 20.92 -0.48 18.59
N HIS A 90 22.13 -0.06 18.97
CA HIS A 90 22.36 1.09 19.85
C HIS A 90 22.33 2.39 19.05
N LYS A 91 21.59 3.40 19.53
CA LYS A 91 21.61 4.76 18.95
C LYS A 91 22.95 5.45 19.22
N GLU A 92 23.40 6.30 18.30
CA GLU A 92 24.71 6.97 18.41
C GLU A 92 24.78 8.03 19.52
N GLU A 93 23.66 8.69 19.81
CA GLU A 93 23.51 9.80 20.77
C GLU A 93 23.86 9.43 22.23
N TYR A 94 23.87 8.13 22.59
CA TYR A 94 23.94 7.65 23.98
C TYR A 94 25.34 7.15 24.38
N ARG A 95 26.37 7.36 23.55
CA ARG A 95 27.69 6.71 23.70
C ARG A 95 28.51 7.08 24.94
N TYR A 96 28.14 8.12 25.69
CA TYR A 96 29.00 8.65 26.76
C TYR A 96 28.69 8.17 28.19
N GLU A 97 27.53 7.55 28.45
CA GLU A 97 27.17 7.06 29.79
C GLU A 97 26.82 5.57 29.81
N ARG A 98 27.38 4.85 30.80
CA ARG A 98 27.31 3.39 30.90
C ARG A 98 25.99 2.90 31.51
N GLN A 99 24.97 2.66 30.69
CA GLN A 99 23.96 1.62 30.95
C GLN A 99 23.21 1.24 29.67
N VAL A 100 22.82 -0.04 29.54
CA VAL A 100 21.98 -0.51 28.42
C VAL A 100 20.55 -0.11 28.72
N TYR A 101 20.12 1.02 28.19
CA TYR A 101 18.78 1.57 28.42
C TYR A 101 17.70 0.69 27.78
N THR A 102 16.46 0.82 28.29
CA THR A 102 15.24 0.20 27.75
C THR A 102 15.07 0.46 26.23
N GLU A 103 15.59 1.59 25.73
CA GLU A 103 15.73 1.96 24.31
C GLU A 103 16.40 0.88 23.42
N ASP A 104 17.50 0.30 23.88
CA ASP A 104 18.29 -0.69 23.13
C ASP A 104 17.53 -2.02 23.02
N ILE A 105 16.78 -2.35 24.08
CA ILE A 105 15.85 -3.47 24.10
C ILE A 105 14.70 -3.22 23.11
N ARG A 106 14.09 -2.01 23.12
CA ARG A 106 13.04 -1.60 22.15
C ARG A 106 13.50 -1.69 20.69
N ASN A 107 14.80 -1.53 20.41
CA ASN A 107 15.36 -1.56 19.05
C ASN A 107 16.01 -2.88 18.63
N SER A 108 16.19 -3.84 19.55
CA SER A 108 16.82 -5.13 19.29
C SER A 108 16.03 -5.99 18.29
N ILE A 109 16.74 -6.82 17.52
CA ILE A 109 16.17 -7.71 16.51
C ILE A 109 16.60 -9.14 16.82
N SER A 110 15.64 -10.05 17.00
CA SER A 110 15.96 -11.48 17.13
C SER A 110 16.27 -12.10 15.76
N ILE A 111 17.40 -12.79 15.67
CA ILE A 111 17.90 -13.40 14.42
C ILE A 111 17.66 -14.91 14.33
N HIS A 112 16.92 -15.50 15.29
CA HIS A 112 16.50 -16.90 15.21
C HIS A 112 15.83 -17.18 13.86
N HIS A 113 16.22 -18.28 13.21
CA HIS A 113 15.75 -18.71 11.88
C HIS A 113 15.73 -17.63 10.78
N SER A 114 16.55 -16.58 10.91
CA SER A 114 16.64 -15.48 9.95
C SER A 114 17.55 -15.82 8.77
N LEU A 115 17.37 -15.09 7.67
CA LEU A 115 18.27 -15.12 6.51
C LEU A 115 18.69 -13.70 6.14
N ALA A 116 19.99 -13.46 6.15
CA ALA A 116 20.64 -12.30 5.56
C ALA A 116 21.04 -12.61 4.10
N SER A 117 20.69 -11.76 3.14
CA SER A 117 21.05 -11.91 1.72
C SER A 117 21.28 -10.55 1.04
N LYS A 118 22.06 -10.52 -0.05
CA LYS A 118 22.34 -9.26 -0.76
C LYS A 118 21.06 -8.73 -1.42
N ALA A 119 20.76 -7.44 -1.24
CA ALA A 119 19.56 -6.82 -1.80
C ALA A 119 19.81 -6.35 -3.24
N THR A 120 19.88 -7.28 -4.20
CA THR A 120 20.17 -7.01 -5.63
C THR A 120 19.11 -6.15 -6.33
N ASP A 121 17.88 -6.18 -5.84
CA ASP A 121 16.77 -5.32 -6.24
C ASP A 121 16.89 -3.88 -5.69
N TYR A 122 17.58 -3.68 -4.56
CA TYR A 122 17.71 -2.38 -3.92
C TYR A 122 18.86 -1.55 -4.48
N LYS A 123 18.61 -0.82 -5.58
CA LYS A 123 19.61 0.02 -6.25
C LYS A 123 19.80 1.43 -5.64
N LYS A 124 18.91 1.89 -4.76
CA LYS A 124 18.94 3.27 -4.21
C LYS A 124 20.14 3.56 -3.28
N ARG A 125 20.88 2.55 -2.79
CA ARG A 125 22.16 2.72 -2.04
C ARG A 125 23.09 1.53 -2.27
N PRO A 126 24.43 1.72 -2.30
CA PRO A 126 25.39 0.62 -2.38
C PRO A 126 25.47 -0.15 -1.05
N ASN A 127 26.06 -1.35 -1.09
CA ASN A 127 26.41 -2.15 0.09
C ASN A 127 25.22 -2.48 1.01
N VAL A 128 24.04 -2.70 0.41
CA VAL A 128 22.80 -3.05 1.11
C VAL A 128 22.55 -4.56 1.11
N PHE A 129 22.35 -5.10 2.31
CA PHE A 129 21.81 -6.45 2.52
C PHE A 129 20.39 -6.39 3.13
N ARG A 130 19.65 -7.47 2.94
CA ARG A 130 18.30 -7.73 3.42
C ARG A 130 18.36 -8.76 4.53
N LEU A 131 17.70 -8.50 5.65
CA LEU A 131 17.47 -9.48 6.71
C LEU A 131 15.97 -9.83 6.74
N ARG A 132 15.61 -11.10 6.54
CA ARG A 132 14.27 -11.63 6.81
C ARG A 132 14.30 -12.44 8.11
N THR A 133 13.46 -12.11 9.09
CA THR A 133 13.39 -12.85 10.38
C THR A 133 12.46 -14.07 10.30
N ALA A 134 12.44 -14.93 11.33
CA ALA A 134 11.47 -16.01 11.48
C ALA A 134 10.01 -15.55 11.35
N GLU A 135 9.71 -14.36 11.87
CA GLU A 135 8.41 -13.70 11.82
C GLU A 135 8.09 -13.07 10.44
N TRP A 136 8.93 -13.30 9.43
CA TRP A 136 8.84 -12.72 8.08
C TRP A 136 8.95 -11.20 7.99
N ARG A 137 9.35 -10.50 9.07
CA ARG A 137 9.74 -9.09 8.99
C ARG A 137 10.93 -8.93 8.06
N ILE A 138 10.99 -7.81 7.33
CA ILE A 138 12.08 -7.49 6.42
C ILE A 138 12.73 -6.16 6.80
N PHE A 139 14.02 -6.22 7.06
CA PHE A 139 14.90 -5.06 7.26
C PHE A 139 15.89 -4.96 6.09
N LEU A 140 16.25 -3.74 5.72
CA LEU A 140 17.41 -3.45 4.90
C LEU A 140 18.49 -2.84 5.78
N PHE A 141 19.74 -3.23 5.54
CA PHE A 141 20.92 -2.76 6.26
C PHE A 141 21.98 -2.31 5.26
N GLN A 142 22.55 -1.13 5.48
CA GLN A 142 23.68 -0.61 4.71
C GLN A 142 24.95 -0.70 5.56
N ALA A 143 25.99 -1.34 5.01
CA ALA A 143 27.34 -1.32 5.55
C ALA A 143 28.20 -0.25 4.85
N SER A 144 29.41 0.01 5.36
CA SER A 144 30.38 0.91 4.74
C SER A 144 30.74 0.51 3.31
N ASP A 145 31.03 -0.78 3.13
CA ASP A 145 31.65 -1.36 1.93
C ASP A 145 31.12 -2.78 1.67
N GLN A 146 31.56 -3.37 0.54
CA GLN A 146 31.14 -4.70 0.10
C GLN A 146 31.78 -5.84 0.91
N GLU A 147 32.86 -5.61 1.66
CA GLU A 147 33.47 -6.61 2.53
C GLU A 147 32.73 -6.65 3.87
N GLU A 148 32.54 -5.51 4.54
CA GLU A 148 31.71 -5.39 5.74
C GLU A 148 30.28 -5.88 5.51
N MET A 149 29.65 -5.54 4.36
CA MET A 149 28.32 -6.08 4.02
C MET A 149 28.32 -7.61 3.97
N GLN A 150 29.38 -8.20 3.41
CA GLN A 150 29.50 -9.65 3.28
C GLN A 150 29.75 -10.32 4.63
N ASP A 151 30.60 -9.73 5.48
CA ASP A 151 30.87 -10.16 6.84
C ASP A 151 29.62 -10.12 7.73
N TRP A 152 28.83 -9.04 7.65
CA TRP A 152 27.57 -8.95 8.39
C TRP A 152 26.58 -10.04 7.98
N MET A 153 26.41 -10.29 6.68
CA MET A 153 25.57 -11.41 6.20
C MET A 153 26.09 -12.76 6.72
N THR A 154 27.40 -13.01 6.59
CA THR A 154 28.06 -14.24 7.04
C THR A 154 27.86 -14.47 8.53
N MET A 155 28.13 -13.47 9.38
CA MET A 155 28.06 -13.62 10.84
C MET A 155 26.63 -13.76 11.35
N ILE A 156 25.67 -13.02 10.78
CA ILE A 156 24.24 -13.18 11.12
C ILE A 156 23.75 -14.60 10.74
N ASN A 157 24.04 -15.06 9.53
CA ASN A 157 23.62 -16.38 9.08
C ASN A 157 24.34 -17.51 9.82
N LEU A 158 25.62 -17.36 10.17
CA LEU A 158 26.37 -18.36 10.94
C LEU A 158 25.85 -18.47 12.37
N ALA A 159 25.53 -17.35 13.02
CA ALA A 159 24.89 -17.33 14.33
C ALA A 159 23.51 -18.00 14.28
N ALA A 160 22.68 -17.65 13.29
CA ALA A 160 21.36 -18.26 13.11
C ALA A 160 21.45 -19.77 12.82
N ALA A 161 22.37 -20.21 11.95
CA ALA A 161 22.60 -21.62 11.61
C ALA A 161 23.08 -22.44 12.82
N SER A 162 24.03 -21.90 13.58
CA SER A 162 24.64 -22.55 14.75
C SER A 162 23.71 -22.63 15.96
N LEU A 163 22.84 -21.62 16.15
CA LEU A 163 22.12 -21.45 17.41
C LEU A 163 20.61 -21.67 17.32
N SER A 164 19.95 -21.57 16.16
CA SER A 164 18.48 -21.74 16.09
C SER A 164 18.07 -23.20 16.34
N SER A 165 17.13 -23.45 17.26
CA SER A 165 16.69 -24.82 17.59
C SER A 165 15.80 -25.45 16.51
N PRO A 166 15.78 -26.80 16.35
CA PRO A 166 14.85 -27.48 15.45
C PRO A 166 13.38 -27.07 15.71
N PRO A 167 12.59 -26.76 14.66
CA PRO A 167 11.18 -26.42 14.85
C PRO A 167 10.42 -27.60 15.46
N LEU A 168 9.49 -27.30 16.37
CA LEU A 168 8.64 -28.33 16.98
C LEU A 168 7.84 -29.09 15.90
N PRO A 169 7.62 -30.40 16.06
CA PRO A 169 6.83 -31.17 15.11
C PRO A 169 5.42 -30.56 15.00
N ALA A 170 4.97 -30.37 13.76
CA ALA A 170 3.70 -29.71 13.48
C ALA A 170 2.54 -30.46 14.17
N ALA A 171 1.68 -29.71 14.87
CA ALA A 171 0.54 -30.28 15.58
C ALA A 171 -0.37 -31.04 14.60
N ILE A 172 -0.56 -32.34 14.85
CA ILE A 172 -1.33 -33.24 13.99
C ILE A 172 -2.81 -32.85 14.05
N GLY A 173 -3.25 -32.03 13.10
CA GLY A 173 -4.60 -31.50 13.03
C GLY A 173 -5.02 -31.17 11.60
N SER A 174 -6.32 -31.26 11.32
CA SER A 174 -6.92 -31.21 9.98
C SER A 174 -6.99 -29.80 9.36
N GLN A 175 -5.92 -29.02 9.45
CA GLN A 175 -5.82 -27.69 8.84
C GLN A 175 -5.68 -27.82 7.31
N LYS A 176 -6.82 -27.75 6.60
CA LYS A 176 -6.90 -27.75 5.12
C LYS A 176 -6.28 -26.51 4.43
N LYS A 177 -5.66 -25.61 5.20
CA LYS A 177 -5.16 -24.31 4.73
C LYS A 177 -3.69 -24.17 5.11
N PHE A 178 -2.86 -23.70 4.17
CA PHE A 178 -1.47 -23.37 4.48
C PHE A 178 -1.36 -22.30 5.58
N ARG A 179 -0.44 -22.52 6.52
CA ARG A 179 0.03 -21.56 7.52
C ARG A 179 1.53 -21.77 7.71
N ARG A 180 2.28 -20.68 7.91
CA ARG A 180 3.71 -20.73 8.21
C ARG A 180 3.90 -21.31 9.62
N PRO A 181 4.83 -22.26 9.84
CA PRO A 181 5.16 -22.75 11.18
C PRO A 181 5.63 -21.63 12.11
N VAL A 182 5.32 -21.77 13.40
CA VAL A 182 5.92 -20.91 14.45
C VAL A 182 7.28 -21.49 14.80
N MET A 183 8.33 -20.69 14.64
CA MET A 183 9.71 -21.12 14.88
C MET A 183 10.08 -20.88 16.36
N PRO A 184 10.84 -21.80 17.00
CA PRO A 184 11.27 -21.63 18.38
C PRO A 184 12.38 -20.56 18.51
N VAL A 185 12.33 -19.78 19.58
CA VAL A 185 13.30 -18.71 19.87
C VAL A 185 14.46 -19.21 20.75
N ALA A 186 14.30 -20.38 21.36
CA ALA A 186 15.31 -21.00 22.22
C ALA A 186 16.56 -21.43 21.41
N PRO A 187 17.76 -21.39 22.02
CA PRO A 187 18.96 -21.92 21.39
C PRO A 187 18.86 -23.45 21.21
N THR A 188 19.53 -23.97 20.17
CA THR A 188 19.65 -25.41 19.94
C THR A 188 20.37 -26.12 21.08
N ARG A 189 20.05 -27.40 21.25
CA ARG A 189 20.75 -28.33 22.15
C ARG A 189 21.55 -29.40 21.40
N LEU A 190 21.52 -29.35 20.07
CA LEU A 190 22.29 -30.25 19.21
C LEU A 190 23.75 -29.82 19.16
N THR A 191 24.66 -30.79 19.02
CA THR A 191 26.06 -30.53 18.65
C THR A 191 26.15 -29.95 17.23
N PRO A 192 27.27 -29.30 16.83
CA PRO A 192 27.41 -28.75 15.48
C PRO A 192 27.16 -29.76 14.35
N THR A 193 27.59 -31.01 14.53
CA THR A 193 27.41 -32.09 13.56
C THR A 193 25.95 -32.56 13.47
N GLU A 194 25.26 -32.71 14.59
CA GLU A 194 23.83 -33.04 14.62
C GLU A 194 22.97 -31.90 14.05
N GLN A 195 23.34 -30.65 14.35
CA GLN A 195 22.71 -29.43 13.82
C GLN A 195 22.88 -29.34 12.29
N LEU A 196 24.06 -29.70 11.77
CA LEU A 196 24.31 -29.82 10.34
C LEU A 196 23.44 -30.92 9.71
N GLN A 197 23.48 -32.14 10.23
CA GLN A 197 22.69 -33.27 9.73
C GLN A 197 21.17 -32.96 9.74
N HIS A 198 20.68 -32.28 10.77
CA HIS A 198 19.30 -31.79 10.84
C HIS A 198 18.98 -30.84 9.67
N HIS A 199 19.84 -29.85 9.40
CA HIS A 199 19.62 -28.89 8.32
C HIS A 199 19.70 -29.56 6.94
N GLU A 200 20.61 -30.51 6.73
CA GLU A 200 20.72 -31.30 5.48
C GLU A 200 19.46 -32.13 5.23
N ASN A 201 19.00 -32.88 6.24
CA ASN A 201 17.74 -33.62 6.19
C ASN A 201 16.55 -32.68 5.92
N LYS A 202 16.59 -31.45 6.46
CA LYS A 202 15.52 -30.47 6.24
C LYS A 202 15.54 -29.85 4.85
N VAL A 203 16.71 -29.67 4.20
CA VAL A 203 16.79 -29.31 2.78
C VAL A 203 16.09 -30.38 1.93
N GLN A 204 16.46 -31.65 2.09
CA GLN A 204 15.87 -32.77 1.32
C GLN A 204 14.34 -32.83 1.48
N SER A 205 13.86 -32.73 2.73
CA SER A 205 12.42 -32.70 3.05
C SER A 205 11.67 -31.54 2.38
N LEU A 206 12.26 -30.34 2.34
CA LEU A 206 11.63 -29.17 1.73
C LEU A 206 11.68 -29.20 0.20
N GLU A 207 12.76 -29.73 -0.38
CA GLU A 207 12.88 -29.92 -1.83
C GLU A 207 11.86 -30.93 -2.35
N GLN A 208 11.62 -32.02 -1.61
CA GLN A 208 10.52 -32.95 -1.90
C GLN A 208 9.16 -32.24 -1.80
N GLU A 209 8.88 -31.52 -0.70
CA GLU A 209 7.61 -30.82 -0.52
C GLU A 209 7.36 -29.77 -1.62
N LEU A 210 8.41 -29.10 -2.12
CA LEU A 210 8.33 -28.15 -3.23
C LEU A 210 8.10 -28.85 -4.57
N ALA A 211 8.73 -30.02 -4.81
CA ALA A 211 8.49 -30.82 -6.00
C ALA A 211 7.04 -31.31 -6.06
N GLU A 212 6.50 -31.81 -4.95
CA GLU A 212 5.09 -32.20 -4.82
C GLU A 212 4.15 -30.99 -4.99
N HIS A 213 4.45 -29.86 -4.33
CA HIS A 213 3.66 -28.63 -4.45
C HIS A 213 3.60 -28.07 -5.88
N ARG A 214 4.67 -28.26 -6.65
CA ARG A 214 4.75 -27.89 -8.08
C ARG A 214 3.96 -28.82 -9.01
N GLN A 215 3.72 -30.08 -8.63
CA GLN A 215 2.86 -30.99 -9.40
C GLN A 215 1.37 -30.60 -9.33
N TYR A 216 0.92 -30.10 -8.17
CA TYR A 216 -0.48 -29.69 -7.93
C TYR A 216 -0.70 -28.18 -8.15
N ALA A 217 -0.15 -27.64 -9.24
CA ALA A 217 -0.37 -26.24 -9.62
C ALA A 217 -1.86 -25.99 -9.98
N PRO A 218 -2.47 -24.90 -9.49
CA PRO A 218 -3.87 -24.59 -9.78
C PRO A 218 -4.07 -24.14 -11.24
N ASP A 219 -5.24 -24.44 -11.81
CA ASP A 219 -5.68 -23.89 -13.11
C ASP A 219 -5.62 -22.35 -13.09
N LYS A 220 -5.22 -21.74 -14.21
CA LYS A 220 -5.29 -20.29 -14.44
C LYS A 220 -6.72 -19.72 -14.29
N ARG A 221 -7.75 -20.59 -14.36
CA ARG A 221 -9.17 -20.27 -14.10
C ARG A 221 -9.60 -20.50 -12.64
N ALA A 222 -8.71 -20.92 -11.75
CA ALA A 222 -9.02 -21.12 -10.33
C ALA A 222 -9.35 -19.79 -9.63
N ARG A 223 -10.03 -19.88 -8.48
CA ARG A 223 -10.39 -18.70 -7.68
C ARG A 223 -9.13 -18.02 -7.15
N SER A 224 -9.09 -16.69 -7.20
CA SER A 224 -7.92 -15.87 -6.86
C SER A 224 -7.27 -16.19 -5.50
N HIS A 225 -8.06 -16.56 -4.48
CA HIS A 225 -7.53 -16.95 -3.18
C HIS A 225 -6.76 -18.29 -3.21
N VAL A 226 -7.12 -19.24 -4.08
CA VAL A 226 -6.42 -20.52 -4.25
C VAL A 226 -5.06 -20.29 -4.92
N ILE A 227 -5.04 -19.45 -5.96
CA ILE A 227 -3.81 -19.04 -6.65
C ILE A 227 -2.88 -18.33 -5.67
N ARG A 228 -3.40 -17.37 -4.89
CA ARG A 228 -2.62 -16.66 -3.86
C ARG A 228 -2.08 -17.59 -2.76
N GLU A 229 -2.86 -18.55 -2.30
CA GLU A 229 -2.42 -19.51 -1.28
C GLU A 229 -1.35 -20.48 -1.81
N TRP A 230 -1.48 -20.92 -3.07
CA TRP A 230 -0.45 -21.73 -3.73
C TRP A 230 0.88 -20.97 -3.86
N HIS A 231 0.85 -19.70 -4.27
CA HIS A 231 2.05 -18.86 -4.29
C HIS A 231 2.61 -18.59 -2.88
N GLU A 232 1.76 -18.41 -1.87
CA GLU A 232 2.23 -18.19 -0.49
C GLU A 232 2.98 -19.42 0.07
N LYS A 233 2.50 -20.64 -0.22
CA LYS A 233 3.26 -21.87 0.10
C LYS A 233 4.52 -22.03 -0.76
N HIS A 234 4.46 -21.71 -2.06
CA HIS A 234 5.62 -21.81 -2.96
C HIS A 234 6.78 -20.93 -2.48
N ASN A 235 6.49 -19.64 -2.25
CA ASN A 235 7.46 -18.64 -1.81
C ASN A 235 8.00 -18.91 -0.39
N TYR A 236 7.22 -19.60 0.46
CA TYR A 236 7.68 -20.10 1.76
C TYR A 236 8.71 -21.23 1.58
N LEU A 237 8.39 -22.26 0.79
CA LEU A 237 9.27 -23.41 0.60
C LEU A 237 10.60 -23.02 -0.03
N GLU A 238 10.59 -22.20 -1.09
CA GLU A 238 11.83 -21.71 -1.71
C GLU A 238 12.70 -20.90 -0.75
N PHE A 239 12.10 -20.03 0.06
CA PHE A 239 12.84 -19.28 1.08
C PHE A 239 13.49 -20.20 2.13
N GLU A 240 12.74 -21.19 2.63
CA GLU A 240 13.25 -22.14 3.63
C GLU A 240 14.37 -23.01 3.05
N ILE A 241 14.25 -23.48 1.80
CA ILE A 241 15.30 -24.24 1.10
C ILE A 241 16.56 -23.39 0.99
N THR A 242 16.47 -22.15 0.51
CA THR A 242 17.63 -21.25 0.40
C THR A 242 18.24 -20.98 1.78
N ARG A 243 17.44 -20.75 2.83
CA ARG A 243 17.95 -20.55 4.19
C ARG A 243 18.70 -21.78 4.70
N PHE A 244 18.10 -22.98 4.62
CA PHE A 244 18.76 -24.19 5.12
C PHE A 244 19.99 -24.55 4.28
N LYS A 245 20.00 -24.34 2.95
CA LYS A 245 21.22 -24.49 2.13
C LYS A 245 22.33 -23.52 2.55
N THR A 246 22.01 -22.26 2.85
CA THR A 246 22.98 -21.31 3.43
C THR A 246 23.49 -21.76 4.79
N TYR A 247 22.62 -22.31 5.65
CA TYR A 247 23.01 -22.81 6.97
C TYR A 247 23.92 -24.05 6.89
N VAL A 248 23.58 -25.03 6.04
CA VAL A 248 24.37 -26.24 5.77
C VAL A 248 25.78 -25.84 5.35
N TYR A 249 25.91 -24.98 4.33
CA TYR A 249 27.20 -24.53 3.83
C TYR A 249 28.05 -23.81 4.92
N LEU A 250 27.44 -22.93 5.70
CA LEU A 250 28.14 -22.19 6.76
C LEU A 250 28.56 -23.10 7.93
N LEU A 251 27.78 -24.13 8.27
CA LEU A 251 28.16 -25.11 9.28
C LEU A 251 29.26 -26.06 8.77
N GLN A 252 29.16 -26.57 7.53
CA GLN A 252 30.22 -27.37 6.91
C GLN A 252 31.56 -26.60 6.89
N SER A 253 31.54 -25.34 6.43
CA SER A 253 32.73 -24.50 6.38
C SER A 253 33.28 -24.14 7.77
N LYS A 254 32.44 -24.09 8.81
CA LYS A 254 32.89 -23.86 10.18
C LYS A 254 33.48 -25.13 10.80
N ILE A 255 32.81 -26.27 10.68
CA ILE A 255 33.25 -27.54 11.28
C ILE A 255 34.63 -27.93 10.72
N ALA A 256 34.83 -27.80 9.41
CA ALA A 256 36.14 -28.04 8.79
C ALA A 256 37.26 -27.13 9.35
N GLN A 257 36.95 -25.87 9.68
CA GLN A 257 37.92 -24.95 10.30
C GLN A 257 38.13 -25.22 11.80
N ASP A 258 37.09 -25.60 12.53
CA ASP A 258 37.21 -26.03 13.94
C ASP A 258 38.07 -27.31 14.04
N GLU A 259 37.96 -28.23 13.08
CA GLU A 259 38.80 -29.43 12.93
C GLU A 259 40.25 -29.09 12.56
N GLU A 260 40.49 -28.28 11.52
CA GLU A 260 41.83 -27.82 11.13
C GLU A 260 42.54 -27.09 12.29
N THR A 261 41.80 -26.21 12.98
CA THR A 261 42.28 -25.48 14.16
C THR A 261 42.59 -26.42 15.34
N ALA A 262 41.83 -27.49 15.52
CA ALA A 262 42.10 -28.49 16.54
C ALA A 262 43.39 -29.28 16.25
N MET A 263 43.70 -29.54 14.97
CA MET A 263 44.92 -30.23 14.55
C MET A 263 46.20 -29.36 14.64
N MET A 264 46.08 -28.02 14.67
CA MET A 264 47.22 -27.09 14.60
C MET A 264 47.70 -26.48 15.94
N ARG A 265 47.23 -26.91 17.12
CA ARG A 265 47.53 -26.23 18.40
C ARG A 265 48.90 -26.57 19.04
N PRO A 266 49.78 -25.57 19.23
CA PRO A 266 50.67 -25.44 20.39
C PRO A 266 50.07 -24.50 21.46
N ILE A 267 50.72 -24.41 22.63
CA ILE A 267 50.21 -23.69 23.80
C ILE A 267 50.59 -22.20 23.76
N SER A 268 49.63 -21.32 23.43
CA SER A 268 49.43 -19.98 24.03
C SER A 268 48.16 -19.34 23.45
N GLY A 269 47.44 -18.54 24.26
CA GLY A 269 46.10 -18.05 23.89
C GLY A 269 46.04 -16.58 23.49
N THR A 270 45.58 -16.32 22.26
CA THR A 270 44.91 -15.07 21.85
C THR A 270 43.99 -15.37 20.67
N THR A 271 42.68 -15.44 20.90
CA THR A 271 41.71 -15.82 19.85
C THR A 271 41.17 -14.60 19.10
N SER A 272 41.58 -14.45 17.84
CA SER A 272 40.83 -13.71 16.81
C SER A 272 40.61 -14.63 15.61
N MET A 273 39.49 -14.48 14.91
CA MET A 273 39.13 -15.35 13.79
C MET A 273 40.03 -15.08 12.57
N PRO A 274 40.54 -16.11 11.86
CA PRO A 274 41.40 -15.92 10.70
C PRO A 274 40.63 -15.45 9.47
N THR A 275 41.19 -14.47 8.76
CA THR A 275 40.58 -13.75 7.61
C THR A 275 40.19 -14.64 6.42
N GLY A 276 40.69 -15.89 6.37
CA GLY A 276 40.41 -16.83 5.28
C GLY A 276 38.94 -17.29 5.17
N PHE A 277 38.19 -17.31 6.29
CA PHE A 277 36.78 -17.75 6.28
C PHE A 277 35.91 -16.92 5.34
N ASN A 278 36.02 -15.59 5.40
CA ASN A 278 35.18 -14.66 4.65
C ASN A 278 35.42 -14.77 3.13
N GLN A 279 36.62 -15.11 2.68
CA GLN A 279 36.95 -15.23 1.25
C GLN A 279 36.29 -16.44 0.59
N THR A 280 36.33 -17.60 1.24
CA THR A 280 35.67 -18.82 0.75
C THR A 280 34.15 -18.63 0.74
N VAL A 281 33.60 -18.07 1.82
CA VAL A 281 32.16 -17.80 1.95
C VAL A 281 31.67 -16.75 0.94
N SER A 282 32.45 -15.70 0.64
CA SER A 282 32.12 -14.69 -0.38
C SER A 282 31.90 -15.30 -1.78
N ARG A 283 32.67 -16.33 -2.15
CA ARG A 283 32.46 -17.07 -3.41
C ARG A 283 31.11 -17.80 -3.44
N PHE A 284 30.65 -18.33 -2.30
CA PHE A 284 29.35 -19.00 -2.21
C PHE A 284 28.17 -18.01 -2.32
N TYR A 285 28.22 -16.85 -1.67
CA TYR A 285 27.20 -15.81 -1.89
C TYR A 285 27.20 -15.32 -3.34
N THR A 286 28.37 -15.22 -3.97
CA THR A 286 28.47 -14.92 -5.42
C THR A 286 27.81 -16.02 -6.28
N CYS A 287 27.99 -17.29 -5.92
CA CYS A 287 27.37 -18.42 -6.62
C CYS A 287 25.85 -18.51 -6.39
N LEU A 288 25.36 -18.23 -5.18
CA LEU A 288 23.92 -18.16 -4.88
C LEU A 288 23.19 -17.10 -5.71
N LEU A 289 23.86 -15.99 -6.02
CA LEU A 289 23.32 -14.97 -6.94
C LEU A 289 23.20 -15.51 -8.37
N CYS A 290 24.18 -16.29 -8.84
CA CYS A 290 24.08 -16.99 -10.12
C CYS A 290 22.94 -18.03 -10.15
N ILE A 291 22.72 -18.77 -9.06
CA ILE A 291 21.62 -19.75 -8.95
C ILE A 291 20.25 -19.05 -8.99
N HIS A 292 20.09 -17.94 -8.29
CA HIS A 292 18.87 -17.12 -8.42
C HIS A 292 18.67 -16.62 -9.85
N HIS A 293 19.73 -16.18 -10.53
CA HIS A 293 19.66 -15.76 -11.94
C HIS A 293 19.35 -16.90 -12.93
N PHE A 294 19.68 -18.14 -12.58
CA PHE A 294 19.43 -19.33 -13.43
C PHE A 294 18.00 -19.88 -13.29
N ILE A 295 17.33 -19.63 -12.16
CA ILE A 295 15.95 -20.12 -11.92
C ILE A 295 14.90 -19.20 -12.57
N ASP A 296 15.19 -17.91 -12.70
CA ASP A 296 14.38 -16.95 -13.48
C ASP A 296 14.49 -17.16 -15.01
N LEU A 297 15.31 -18.10 -15.49
CA LEU A 297 15.52 -18.39 -16.92
C LEU A 297 15.07 -19.81 -17.30
N SER A 298 13.77 -19.94 -17.60
CA SER A 298 13.24 -21.04 -18.42
C SER A 298 12.14 -20.53 -19.36
N PRO A 299 11.98 -21.15 -20.54
CA PRO A 299 12.07 -20.35 -21.76
C PRO A 299 10.73 -19.84 -22.33
N SER A 300 10.81 -18.66 -22.95
CA SER A 300 9.79 -18.14 -23.86
C SER A 300 9.56 -19.08 -25.07
N PRO A 301 8.33 -19.18 -25.60
CA PRO A 301 8.02 -20.09 -26.70
C PRO A 301 8.66 -19.65 -28.02
N LEU A 302 9.29 -20.59 -28.73
CA LEU A 302 9.81 -20.38 -30.08
C LEU A 302 8.68 -20.30 -31.12
N THR A 303 8.81 -19.38 -32.06
CA THR A 303 7.94 -19.28 -33.25
C THR A 303 8.29 -20.33 -34.30
N PRO A 304 7.33 -20.77 -35.14
CA PRO A 304 7.52 -21.91 -36.03
C PRO A 304 8.25 -21.55 -37.33
N ALA A 305 9.08 -22.48 -37.81
CA ALA A 305 9.57 -22.54 -39.19
C ALA A 305 9.06 -23.81 -39.89
N HIS A 306 8.78 -23.73 -41.19
CA HIS A 306 8.16 -24.83 -41.94
C HIS A 306 9.18 -25.84 -42.49
N SER A 307 8.98 -27.15 -42.24
CA SER A 307 9.02 -28.19 -43.28
C SER A 307 8.57 -29.57 -42.75
N TRP A 308 8.03 -30.39 -43.66
CA TRP A 308 7.59 -31.80 -43.54
C TRP A 308 8.50 -32.66 -44.49
N PRO A 309 8.34 -34.00 -44.72
CA PRO A 309 7.36 -34.99 -44.19
C PRO A 309 7.94 -36.38 -43.77
N CYS A 310 7.06 -37.27 -43.24
CA CYS A 310 7.16 -38.76 -43.23
C CYS A 310 8.32 -39.42 -42.43
N HIS A 311 8.28 -40.68 -41.96
CA HIS A 311 7.45 -41.91 -42.12
C HIS A 311 7.27 -42.60 -40.72
N SER A 312 6.51 -43.67 -40.42
CA SER A 312 5.47 -44.51 -41.08
C SER A 312 4.86 -45.53 -40.07
N GLU A 313 3.57 -45.90 -40.22
CA GLU A 313 2.97 -47.22 -39.88
C GLU A 313 2.91 -47.67 -38.37
N VAL A 314 1.97 -48.51 -37.86
CA VAL A 314 0.78 -49.24 -38.41
C VAL A 314 -0.30 -49.46 -37.29
N PRO A 315 -1.58 -49.79 -37.59
CA PRO A 315 -2.75 -49.79 -36.65
C PRO A 315 -3.25 -51.24 -36.32
N PRO A 316 -4.55 -51.64 -36.13
CA PRO A 316 -5.83 -50.92 -35.91
C PRO A 316 -6.85 -51.51 -34.88
N THR A 317 -7.96 -50.76 -34.72
CA THR A 317 -9.37 -51.11 -34.34
C THR A 317 -9.86 -50.55 -32.98
N ASN A 318 -11.12 -50.13 -32.81
CA ASN A 318 -12.34 -50.36 -33.61
C ASN A 318 -13.14 -49.05 -33.91
N ARG A 319 -14.04 -49.07 -34.90
CA ARG A 319 -14.87 -47.91 -35.33
C ARG A 319 -16.32 -48.03 -34.87
N LEU A 320 -17.02 -46.90 -34.68
CA LEU A 320 -18.36 -46.70 -35.27
C LEU A 320 -18.78 -45.20 -35.34
N PHE A 321 -18.65 -44.62 -36.55
CA PHE A 321 -19.43 -43.52 -37.18
C PHE A 321 -19.74 -42.18 -36.44
N LEU A 322 -20.13 -41.08 -37.11
CA LEU A 322 -19.60 -40.31 -38.28
C LEU A 322 -20.50 -39.07 -38.52
N VAL A 323 -20.04 -38.09 -39.32
CA VAL A 323 -20.78 -36.92 -39.87
C VAL A 323 -21.23 -35.80 -38.91
N GLN A 324 -20.30 -34.87 -38.68
CA GLN A 324 -20.40 -33.41 -38.94
C GLN A 324 -21.75 -32.64 -38.90
N HIS A 325 -21.71 -31.50 -38.19
CA HIS A 325 -22.16 -30.14 -38.60
C HIS A 325 -23.33 -29.98 -39.59
N LYS A 326 -24.29 -29.09 -39.25
CA LYS A 326 -24.26 -27.64 -39.60
C LYS A 326 -25.53 -26.89 -39.12
N ALA A 327 -25.35 -25.66 -38.64
CA ALA A 327 -26.34 -24.59 -38.44
C ALA A 327 -27.73 -24.94 -37.83
N PHE A 328 -27.98 -24.48 -36.61
CA PHE A 328 -29.34 -24.20 -36.13
C PHE A 328 -29.34 -23.00 -35.16
N TRP A 329 -29.65 -21.81 -35.68
CA TRP A 329 -29.87 -20.58 -34.90
C TRP A 329 -31.08 -19.83 -35.46
N GLU A 330 -32.17 -20.55 -35.70
CA GLU A 330 -33.41 -19.97 -36.21
C GLU A 330 -34.60 -20.86 -35.86
N GLY A 331 -35.49 -20.34 -35.00
CA GLY A 331 -36.74 -21.00 -34.59
C GLY A 331 -36.59 -22.32 -33.83
N TRP A 332 -37.67 -22.92 -33.32
CA TRP A 332 -38.98 -22.38 -32.92
C TRP A 332 -39.69 -23.52 -32.21
N GLU A 333 -40.14 -23.36 -30.97
CA GLU A 333 -41.14 -24.27 -30.43
C GLU A 333 -42.07 -23.56 -29.45
N GLY A 334 -43.32 -23.42 -29.88
CA GLY A 334 -44.44 -23.10 -29.02
C GLY A 334 -45.63 -23.92 -29.50
N GLU A 335 -45.92 -25.02 -28.82
CA GLU A 335 -47.12 -25.82 -29.08
C GLU A 335 -47.79 -26.24 -27.76
N ALA A 336 -48.80 -25.46 -27.39
CA ALA A 336 -49.72 -25.75 -26.29
C ALA A 336 -51.09 -25.08 -26.59
N ARG A 337 -51.65 -25.37 -27.77
CA ARG A 337 -53.00 -24.92 -28.17
C ARG A 337 -54.12 -25.70 -27.46
N ARG A 338 -55.30 -25.05 -27.41
CA ARG A 338 -56.66 -25.55 -27.04
C ARG A 338 -56.98 -25.56 -25.53
N GLU A 339 -58.17 -25.15 -25.06
CA GLU A 339 -59.28 -24.33 -25.62
C GLU A 339 -60.05 -23.64 -24.45
N GLY A 340 -60.91 -22.65 -24.72
CA GLY A 340 -61.86 -22.14 -23.72
C GLY A 340 -62.34 -20.69 -23.91
N LEU A 341 -63.48 -20.50 -24.60
CA LEU A 341 -64.13 -19.18 -24.75
C LEU A 341 -64.99 -18.82 -23.53
N LYS A 342 -64.94 -17.54 -23.09
CA LYS A 342 -66.06 -16.57 -23.22
C LYS A 342 -65.68 -15.14 -22.79
N LYS A 343 -66.56 -14.18 -23.12
CA LYS A 343 -66.33 -12.72 -23.07
C LYS A 343 -66.91 -12.06 -21.81
N SER A 344 -66.32 -10.92 -21.43
CA SER A 344 -67.07 -9.68 -21.14
C SER A 344 -66.19 -8.45 -21.48
N HIS A 345 -66.80 -7.30 -21.78
CA HIS A 345 -66.09 -6.08 -22.22
C HIS A 345 -66.14 -4.97 -21.16
N SER A 346 -65.06 -4.18 -21.06
CA SER A 346 -65.17 -2.74 -20.79
C SER A 346 -64.06 -1.94 -21.50
N THR A 347 -64.49 -0.99 -22.33
CA THR A 347 -63.76 0.21 -22.82
C THR A 347 -62.23 0.18 -22.93
N VAL A 348 -61.72 -0.02 -24.15
CA VAL A 348 -60.38 0.46 -24.55
C VAL A 348 -60.48 1.92 -24.99
N SER A 349 -59.62 2.79 -24.44
CA SER A 349 -59.27 4.08 -25.05
C SER A 349 -57.87 4.00 -25.63
N THR A 350 -57.65 4.59 -26.80
CA THR A 350 -56.44 4.38 -27.61
C THR A 350 -55.23 5.12 -27.04
N ARG A 351 -54.23 4.37 -26.53
CA ARG A 351 -52.87 4.90 -26.38
C ARG A 351 -52.27 5.18 -27.76
N GLN A 352 -52.39 6.44 -28.20
CA GLN A 352 -51.58 6.95 -29.30
C GLN A 352 -50.09 6.80 -28.94
N ARG A 353 -49.24 6.48 -29.93
CA ARG A 353 -47.79 6.58 -29.76
C ARG A 353 -47.44 8.07 -29.61
N PRO A 354 -46.54 8.47 -28.70
CA PRO A 354 -46.06 9.85 -28.67
C PRO A 354 -45.39 10.18 -30.01
N PRO A 355 -45.61 11.38 -30.57
CA PRO A 355 -45.02 11.75 -31.86
C PRO A 355 -43.49 11.80 -31.76
N LYS A 356 -42.80 11.43 -32.85
CA LYS A 356 -41.36 11.66 -32.99
C LYS A 356 -41.11 13.17 -33.17
N VAL A 357 -41.03 13.91 -32.07
CA VAL A 357 -40.62 15.31 -32.08
C VAL A 357 -39.14 15.37 -32.48
N HIS A 358 -38.87 15.75 -33.73
CA HIS A 358 -37.53 16.14 -34.16
C HIS A 358 -37.15 17.45 -33.45
N ARG A 359 -36.56 17.34 -32.25
CA ARG A 359 -35.97 18.48 -31.55
C ARG A 359 -34.96 19.18 -32.47
N SER A 360 -35.10 20.51 -32.53
CA SER A 360 -34.36 21.40 -33.41
C SER A 360 -32.86 21.38 -33.09
N MET A 361 -32.06 22.10 -33.89
CA MET A 361 -30.65 22.26 -33.56
C MET A 361 -30.44 23.22 -32.38
N SER A 362 -31.32 24.23 -32.22
CA SER A 362 -31.33 25.10 -31.04
C SER A 362 -31.81 24.40 -29.78
N ASP A 363 -32.79 23.47 -29.85
CA ASP A 363 -33.20 22.65 -28.69
C ASP A 363 -32.04 21.81 -28.17
N ARG A 364 -31.19 21.30 -29.06
CA ARG A 364 -29.98 20.53 -28.71
C ARG A 364 -28.86 21.42 -28.18
N TYR A 365 -28.76 22.68 -28.62
CA TYR A 365 -27.86 23.67 -28.02
C TYR A 365 -28.34 24.09 -26.63
N SER A 366 -29.62 24.44 -26.49
CA SER A 366 -30.27 24.79 -25.22
C SER A 366 -30.18 23.64 -24.20
N TYR A 367 -30.44 22.40 -24.61
CA TYR A 367 -30.29 21.23 -23.72
C TYR A 367 -28.83 20.97 -23.33
N ARG A 368 -27.86 21.23 -24.22
CA ARG A 368 -26.43 21.17 -23.88
C ARG A 368 -26.02 22.28 -22.91
N GLN A 369 -26.44 23.54 -23.15
CA GLN A 369 -26.20 24.65 -22.23
C GLN A 369 -26.88 24.42 -20.87
N ALA A 370 -28.09 23.87 -20.83
CA ALA A 370 -28.75 23.50 -19.58
C ALA A 370 -27.95 22.43 -18.80
N ILE A 371 -27.34 21.46 -19.49
CA ILE A 371 -26.45 20.46 -18.87
C ILE A 371 -25.14 21.12 -18.38
N MET A 372 -24.55 22.05 -19.13
CA MET A 372 -23.32 22.75 -18.69
C MET A 372 -23.58 23.70 -17.51
N ASN A 373 -24.79 24.24 -17.41
CA ASN A 373 -25.23 25.14 -16.34
C ASN A 373 -25.92 24.40 -15.18
N SER A 374 -25.74 23.07 -15.07
CA SER A 374 -26.33 22.25 -13.99
C SER A 374 -25.27 21.82 -12.97
N PRO A 375 -25.52 21.92 -11.65
CA PRO A 375 -24.51 21.70 -10.62
C PRO A 375 -24.01 20.25 -10.56
N ARG A 376 -22.69 20.07 -10.38
CA ARG A 376 -22.03 18.81 -9.99
C ARG A 376 -21.91 18.67 -8.48
N VAL A 377 -21.89 19.77 -7.72
CA VAL A 377 -21.82 19.80 -6.25
C VAL A 377 -23.07 20.44 -5.64
N VAL A 378 -23.66 19.82 -4.63
CA VAL A 378 -24.79 20.38 -3.86
C VAL A 378 -24.45 20.46 -2.38
N LEU A 379 -24.42 21.67 -1.79
CA LEU A 379 -24.24 21.86 -0.35
C LEU A 379 -25.61 21.93 0.34
N LEU A 380 -25.78 21.21 1.45
CA LEU A 380 -26.98 21.24 2.29
C LEU A 380 -26.63 21.82 3.65
N HIS A 381 -27.35 22.84 4.13
CA HIS A 381 -27.01 23.58 5.36
C HIS A 381 -28.23 24.23 6.04
N ALA A 382 -28.10 24.61 7.32
CA ALA A 382 -29.05 25.50 7.99
C ALA A 382 -28.76 26.97 7.66
N ALA A 383 -29.74 27.87 7.86
CA ALA A 383 -29.55 29.31 7.67
C ALA A 383 -28.36 29.85 8.49
N GLU A 384 -28.23 29.40 9.74
CA GLU A 384 -27.19 29.82 10.69
C GLU A 384 -25.77 29.36 10.31
N ASP A 385 -25.64 28.39 9.39
CA ASP A 385 -24.36 27.92 8.83
C ASP A 385 -23.93 28.72 7.59
N GLY A 386 -24.74 29.67 7.12
CA GLY A 386 -24.58 30.36 5.84
C GLY A 386 -23.23 31.07 5.65
N GLU A 387 -22.62 31.62 6.69
CA GLU A 387 -21.29 32.25 6.58
C GLU A 387 -20.17 31.23 6.34
N PHE A 388 -20.20 30.10 7.05
CA PHE A 388 -19.24 29.00 6.84
C PHE A 388 -19.36 28.45 5.42
N VAL A 389 -20.60 28.26 4.95
CA VAL A 389 -20.91 27.82 3.59
C VAL A 389 -20.42 28.83 2.55
N ARG A 390 -20.64 30.13 2.75
CA ARG A 390 -20.14 31.20 1.87
C ARG A 390 -18.62 31.13 1.73
N ARG A 391 -17.87 31.06 2.85
CA ARG A 391 -16.41 30.93 2.84
C ARG A 391 -15.94 29.68 2.09
N LEU A 392 -16.61 28.53 2.30
CA LEU A 392 -16.29 27.27 1.59
C LEU A 392 -16.55 27.38 0.08
N VAL A 393 -17.63 28.05 -0.34
CA VAL A 393 -17.96 28.28 -1.75
C VAL A 393 -16.94 29.21 -2.43
N GLU A 394 -16.52 30.27 -1.75
CA GLU A 394 -15.52 31.21 -2.26
C GLU A 394 -14.16 30.52 -2.50
N GLU A 395 -13.70 29.68 -1.56
CA GLU A 395 -12.48 28.88 -1.74
C GLU A 395 -12.63 27.79 -2.82
N LEU A 396 -13.79 27.12 -2.91
CA LEU A 396 -14.06 26.12 -3.97
C LEU A 396 -14.01 26.75 -5.36
N ILE A 397 -14.51 27.97 -5.51
CA ILE A 397 -14.43 28.75 -6.75
C ILE A 397 -12.98 29.17 -7.02
N TYR A 398 -12.27 29.69 -6.02
CA TYR A 398 -10.89 30.17 -6.12
C TYR A 398 -9.90 29.06 -6.51
N LEU A 399 -10.06 27.84 -5.99
CA LEU A 399 -9.20 26.69 -6.32
C LEU A 399 -9.29 26.22 -7.78
N GLY A 400 -10.17 26.82 -8.59
CA GLY A 400 -10.06 26.79 -10.03
C GLY A 400 -11.03 25.82 -10.69
N TRP A 401 -12.24 26.31 -10.92
CA TRP A 401 -12.96 26.08 -12.16
C TRP A 401 -12.79 27.33 -13.03
N GLY A 402 -12.26 27.18 -14.25
CA GLY A 402 -11.98 28.34 -15.11
C GLY A 402 -13.26 28.94 -15.71
N ASP A 403 -13.42 30.26 -15.56
CA ASP A 403 -14.35 31.16 -16.28
C ASP A 403 -15.86 30.85 -16.31
N GLN A 404 -16.30 29.70 -15.77
CA GLN A 404 -17.69 29.24 -15.72
C GLN A 404 -18.07 28.73 -14.31
N SER A 405 -17.40 29.24 -13.27
CA SER A 405 -17.36 28.65 -11.93
C SER A 405 -18.63 28.74 -11.10
N GLN A 406 -19.54 29.70 -11.36
CA GLN A 406 -20.72 29.91 -10.51
C GLN A 406 -21.88 28.93 -10.71
N THR A 407 -21.99 28.26 -11.87
CA THR A 407 -23.15 27.40 -12.17
C THR A 407 -23.04 25.97 -11.63
N ASP A 408 -21.87 25.60 -11.10
CA ASP A 408 -21.52 24.20 -10.86
C ASP A 408 -21.51 23.79 -9.36
N ILE A 409 -21.59 24.78 -8.45
CA ILE A 409 -22.02 24.59 -7.04
C ILE A 409 -23.47 25.05 -6.91
N SER A 410 -24.28 24.29 -6.17
CA SER A 410 -25.59 24.76 -5.68
C SER A 410 -25.69 24.62 -4.16
N CYS A 411 -25.81 25.74 -3.46
CA CYS A 411 -26.18 25.73 -2.04
C CYS A 411 -27.70 25.65 -1.91
N GLN A 412 -28.17 24.79 -1.01
CA GLN A 412 -29.58 24.61 -0.69
C GLN A 412 -29.73 24.82 0.82
N GLN A 413 -30.35 25.93 1.21
CA GLN A 413 -30.75 26.14 2.60
C GLN A 413 -31.93 25.22 2.90
N VAL A 414 -31.84 24.50 4.01
CA VAL A 414 -32.77 23.42 4.38
C VAL A 414 -33.70 23.83 5.52
N THR A 415 -33.33 24.86 6.31
CA THR A 415 -34.03 25.28 7.53
C THR A 415 -33.91 26.80 7.76
N GLY A 416 -35.03 27.53 7.81
CA GLY A 416 -35.10 28.96 8.12
C GLY A 416 -35.83 29.82 7.07
N THR A 417 -37.17 29.90 7.13
CA THR A 417 -37.95 30.73 6.20
C THR A 417 -37.65 32.23 6.33
N PRO A 418 -37.63 33.04 5.24
CA PRO A 418 -37.89 32.68 3.85
C PRO A 418 -36.60 32.55 3.01
N GLY A 419 -36.50 31.47 2.24
CA GLY A 419 -35.32 31.12 1.43
C GLY A 419 -35.14 29.60 1.29
N ASP A 420 -35.68 28.85 2.24
CA ASP A 420 -35.68 27.39 2.26
C ASP A 420 -36.15 26.76 0.95
N VAL A 421 -35.39 25.76 0.49
CA VAL A 421 -35.70 25.01 -0.71
C VAL A 421 -36.84 24.03 -0.41
N SER A 422 -37.96 24.14 -1.13
CA SER A 422 -39.08 23.22 -0.92
C SER A 422 -38.66 21.77 -1.17
N ARG A 423 -39.23 20.82 -0.42
CA ARG A 423 -38.91 19.38 -0.54
C ARG A 423 -38.97 18.87 -1.98
N ALA A 424 -39.89 19.40 -2.80
CA ALA A 424 -40.01 19.08 -4.22
C ALA A 424 -38.83 19.61 -5.06
N GLN A 425 -38.41 20.86 -4.85
CA GLN A 425 -37.22 21.43 -5.50
C GLN A 425 -35.95 20.68 -5.06
N LEU A 426 -35.77 20.44 -3.76
CA LEU A 426 -34.61 19.74 -3.20
C LEU A 426 -34.50 18.31 -3.77
N THR A 427 -35.62 17.59 -3.85
CA THR A 427 -35.69 16.27 -4.50
C THR A 427 -35.32 16.37 -5.99
N SER A 428 -35.89 17.34 -6.71
CA SER A 428 -35.59 17.57 -8.13
C SER A 428 -34.08 17.80 -8.35
N THR A 429 -33.47 18.73 -7.62
CA THR A 429 -32.02 19.03 -7.67
C THR A 429 -31.18 17.79 -7.43
N LEU A 430 -31.49 16.99 -6.40
CA LEU A 430 -30.72 15.78 -6.07
C LEU A 430 -30.95 14.62 -7.06
N THR A 431 -32.03 14.61 -7.83
CA THR A 431 -32.22 13.65 -8.95
C THR A 431 -31.47 14.03 -10.23
N LEU A 432 -30.92 15.25 -10.36
CA LEU A 432 -30.20 15.67 -11.56
C LEU A 432 -28.99 14.78 -11.86
N GLY A 433 -28.81 14.40 -13.12
CA GLY A 433 -27.68 13.57 -13.57
C GLY A 433 -26.32 14.27 -13.50
N SER A 434 -26.30 15.62 -13.43
CA SER A 434 -25.09 16.43 -13.24
C SER A 434 -24.48 16.22 -11.86
N VAL A 435 -25.32 16.24 -10.80
CA VAL A 435 -24.89 16.16 -9.40
C VAL A 435 -24.13 14.86 -9.14
N LYS A 436 -22.86 14.98 -8.75
CA LYS A 436 -21.96 13.88 -8.40
C LYS A 436 -21.69 13.80 -6.90
N LEU A 437 -21.59 14.95 -6.23
CA LEU A 437 -21.28 15.07 -4.82
C LEU A 437 -22.35 15.89 -4.08
N VAL A 438 -22.78 15.37 -2.93
CA VAL A 438 -23.63 16.09 -1.96
C VAL A 438 -22.81 16.34 -0.69
N VAL A 439 -22.82 17.58 -0.21
CA VAL A 439 -22.00 18.04 0.91
C VAL A 439 -22.93 18.54 2.03
N PRO A 440 -23.46 17.66 2.90
CA PRO A 440 -24.19 18.09 4.08
C PRO A 440 -23.24 18.68 5.13
N VAL A 441 -23.45 19.96 5.46
CA VAL A 441 -22.85 20.66 6.59
C VAL A 441 -23.78 20.49 7.79
N ILE A 442 -23.52 19.47 8.61
CA ILE A 442 -24.36 19.12 9.75
C ILE A 442 -23.93 19.94 10.95
N SER A 443 -24.83 20.75 11.49
CA SER A 443 -24.65 21.59 12.68
C SER A 443 -25.79 21.39 13.68
N ARG A 444 -25.67 21.90 14.92
CA ARG A 444 -26.74 21.80 15.92
C ARG A 444 -28.07 22.44 15.46
N HIS A 445 -27.99 23.45 14.60
CA HIS A 445 -29.14 24.10 13.98
C HIS A 445 -29.84 23.15 12.99
N LEU A 446 -29.06 22.47 12.14
CA LEU A 446 -29.59 21.52 11.16
C LEU A 446 -30.09 20.19 11.81
N LEU A 447 -29.70 19.90 13.05
CA LEU A 447 -30.26 18.81 13.86
C LEU A 447 -31.61 19.15 14.53
N ALA A 448 -32.09 20.41 14.44
CA ALA A 448 -33.32 20.87 15.08
C ALA A 448 -34.58 20.70 14.18
N ASP A 449 -34.54 21.06 12.89
CA ASP A 449 -35.57 20.67 11.92
C ASP A 449 -35.14 19.41 11.16
N GLN A 450 -35.63 18.28 11.67
CA GLN A 450 -35.31 16.95 11.18
C GLN A 450 -35.94 16.62 9.82
N SER A 451 -36.87 17.45 9.32
CA SER A 451 -37.83 17.00 8.30
C SER A 451 -37.31 17.15 6.86
N SER A 452 -36.54 18.19 6.57
CA SER A 452 -36.08 18.50 5.22
C SER A 452 -34.69 17.92 4.92
N LEU A 453 -33.77 17.88 5.90
CA LEU A 453 -32.45 17.24 5.72
C LEU A 453 -32.60 15.73 5.49
N THR A 454 -33.43 15.05 6.29
CA THR A 454 -33.66 13.60 6.16
C THR A 454 -34.10 13.22 4.75
N ILE A 455 -35.06 13.97 4.18
CA ILE A 455 -35.54 13.75 2.80
C ILE A 455 -34.41 13.98 1.78
N GLY A 456 -33.55 14.98 1.97
CA GLY A 456 -32.39 15.22 1.12
C GLY A 456 -31.37 14.09 1.16
N LEU A 457 -30.99 13.66 2.35
CA LEU A 457 -30.04 12.55 2.56
C LEU A 457 -30.59 11.22 2.03
N GLU A 458 -31.86 10.91 2.30
CA GLU A 458 -32.53 9.75 1.73
C GLU A 458 -32.58 9.82 0.20
N THR A 459 -32.87 10.98 -0.39
CA THR A 459 -32.88 11.16 -1.85
C THR A 459 -31.50 10.94 -2.44
N ALA A 460 -30.44 11.46 -1.79
CA ALA A 460 -29.06 11.22 -2.19
C ALA A 460 -28.69 9.73 -2.12
N VAL A 461 -29.06 9.03 -1.04
CA VAL A 461 -28.86 7.57 -0.89
C VAL A 461 -29.61 6.79 -1.98
N ARG A 462 -30.92 7.05 -2.15
CA ARG A 462 -31.78 6.36 -3.14
C ARG A 462 -31.31 6.56 -4.59
N ASN A 463 -30.69 7.69 -4.91
CA ASN A 463 -30.13 7.99 -6.24
C ASN A 463 -28.64 7.66 -6.37
N ASN A 464 -28.06 6.91 -5.42
CA ASN A 464 -26.64 6.53 -5.36
C ASN A 464 -25.67 7.73 -5.54
N LYS A 465 -26.01 8.87 -4.95
CA LYS A 465 -25.16 10.06 -4.93
C LYS A 465 -24.09 9.92 -3.84
N SER A 466 -22.85 10.26 -4.18
CA SER A 466 -21.76 10.30 -3.22
C SER A 466 -21.91 11.46 -2.24
N ARG A 467 -21.40 11.30 -1.03
CA ARG A 467 -21.63 12.20 0.10
C ARG A 467 -20.32 12.51 0.81
N TYR A 468 -20.01 13.79 1.00
CA TYR A 468 -18.89 14.26 1.82
C TYR A 468 -19.46 14.99 3.03
N VAL A 469 -19.37 14.40 4.22
CA VAL A 469 -20.05 14.92 5.41
C VAL A 469 -19.14 15.86 6.19
N ILE A 470 -19.62 17.06 6.50
CA ILE A 470 -18.98 18.01 7.41
C ILE A 470 -19.77 18.03 8.72
N TRP A 471 -19.10 17.93 9.86
CA TRP A 471 -19.67 18.18 11.19
C TRP A 471 -19.18 19.53 11.69
N LEU A 472 -20.09 20.49 11.85
CA LEU A 472 -19.80 21.86 12.26
C LEU A 472 -20.39 22.13 13.65
N ASP A 473 -19.58 21.91 14.69
CA ASP A 473 -19.98 22.10 16.09
C ASP A 473 -19.33 23.34 16.73
N GLN A 474 -19.97 23.86 17.78
CA GLN A 474 -19.49 24.92 18.67
C GLN A 474 -18.95 24.35 20.00
N ASN A 475 -19.34 23.12 20.37
CA ASN A 475 -18.94 22.52 21.65
C ASN A 475 -17.49 22.00 21.61
N LYS A 476 -16.76 22.27 22.69
CA LYS A 476 -15.33 21.92 22.87
C LYS A 476 -15.16 20.53 23.51
N ASP A 477 -16.06 19.59 23.19
CA ASP A 477 -16.16 18.25 23.78
C ASP A 477 -15.49 17.14 22.93
N ASP A 478 -14.80 17.51 21.84
CA ASP A 478 -14.30 16.58 20.81
C ASP A 478 -15.43 15.83 20.07
N PHE A 479 -16.55 16.51 19.82
CA PHE A 479 -17.69 16.06 19.02
C PHE A 479 -18.36 14.78 19.57
N ARG A 480 -18.32 14.55 20.88
CA ARG A 480 -18.82 13.32 21.53
C ARG A 480 -20.33 13.34 21.65
N GLU A 481 -20.87 14.41 22.23
CA GLU A 481 -22.29 14.71 22.26
C GLU A 481 -22.82 14.83 20.83
N PHE A 482 -22.12 15.60 19.99
CA PHE A 482 -22.52 15.85 18.61
C PHE A 482 -22.58 14.57 17.76
N GLY A 483 -21.52 13.76 17.78
CA GLY A 483 -21.49 12.48 17.07
C GLY A 483 -22.55 11.50 17.58
N THR A 484 -22.88 11.54 18.88
CA THR A 484 -23.98 10.76 19.46
C THR A 484 -25.34 11.24 18.94
N LEU A 485 -25.56 12.55 18.85
CA LEU A 485 -26.78 13.14 18.29
C LEU A 485 -26.95 12.82 16.80
N VAL A 486 -25.89 13.00 16.00
CA VAL A 486 -25.89 12.65 14.56
C VAL A 486 -26.19 11.16 14.35
N SER A 487 -25.49 10.28 15.07
CA SER A 487 -25.67 8.82 14.95
C SER A 487 -27.09 8.37 15.35
N ARG A 488 -27.70 9.04 16.33
CA ARG A 488 -29.08 8.76 16.79
C ARG A 488 -30.14 9.26 15.81
N GLN A 489 -29.95 10.43 15.20
CA GLN A 489 -30.92 11.03 14.28
C GLN A 489 -30.80 10.49 12.85
N TYR A 490 -29.58 10.18 12.39
CA TYR A 490 -29.27 9.80 11.01
C TYR A 490 -28.46 8.49 10.94
N PRO A 491 -29.02 7.34 11.36
CA PRO A 491 -28.30 6.06 11.37
C PRO A 491 -27.87 5.57 9.97
N THR A 492 -28.40 6.17 8.89
CA THR A 492 -28.00 5.90 7.50
C THR A 492 -26.80 6.75 7.01
N LEU A 493 -26.29 7.67 7.84
CA LEU A 493 -25.03 8.39 7.61
C LEU A 493 -23.83 7.59 8.14
N GLU A 494 -23.62 6.38 7.63
CA GLU A 494 -22.44 5.54 7.90
C GLU A 494 -21.13 6.10 7.26
N ALA A 495 -21.09 7.39 6.93
CA ALA A 495 -19.94 8.03 6.31
C ALA A 495 -19.00 8.63 7.39
N PRO A 496 -17.67 8.45 7.26
CA PRO A 496 -16.73 9.22 8.08
C PRO A 496 -16.86 10.71 7.72
N ALA A 497 -16.74 11.57 8.73
CA ALA A 497 -17.03 13.00 8.62
C ALA A 497 -15.77 13.86 8.84
N ARG A 498 -15.70 14.99 8.14
CA ARG A 498 -14.73 16.04 8.45
C ARG A 498 -15.25 16.85 9.61
N ARG A 499 -14.63 16.72 10.78
CA ARG A 499 -14.99 17.46 12.00
C ARG A 499 -14.37 18.86 11.95
N VAL A 500 -15.19 19.90 12.18
CA VAL A 500 -14.83 21.31 12.08
C VAL A 500 -15.40 22.07 13.29
N GLN A 501 -14.53 22.75 14.03
CA GLN A 501 -14.94 23.62 15.14
C GLN A 501 -15.28 25.00 14.60
N ARG A 502 -16.52 25.45 14.76
CA ARG A 502 -17.08 26.66 14.13
C ARG A 502 -16.27 27.93 14.42
N ASP A 503 -15.82 28.07 15.66
CA ASP A 503 -15.06 29.24 16.13
C ASP A 503 -13.55 29.09 15.92
N ARG A 504 -13.09 27.92 15.44
CA ARG A 504 -11.67 27.54 15.32
C ARG A 504 -11.40 26.83 13.99
N VAL A 505 -12.07 27.26 12.92
CA VAL A 505 -11.97 26.62 11.58
C VAL A 505 -10.51 26.46 11.16
N GLU A 506 -9.68 27.48 11.37
CA GLU A 506 -8.27 27.50 10.93
C GLU A 506 -7.36 26.48 11.64
N GLU A 507 -7.82 25.86 12.73
CA GLU A 507 -7.16 24.74 13.43
C GLU A 507 -7.57 23.36 12.88
N THR A 508 -8.47 23.31 11.90
CA THR A 508 -8.84 22.06 11.20
C THR A 508 -7.66 21.59 10.34
N MET A 509 -7.38 20.27 10.37
CA MET A 509 -6.19 19.65 9.74
C MET A 509 -4.84 20.18 10.30
N PRO A 510 -4.61 20.12 11.63
CA PRO A 510 -3.43 20.71 12.27
C PRO A 510 -2.11 20.02 11.91
N ASP A 511 -2.15 18.76 11.48
CA ASP A 511 -0.99 17.97 11.04
C ASP A 511 -0.69 18.11 9.54
N SER A 512 -1.43 18.98 8.83
CA SER A 512 -1.25 19.25 7.39
C SER A 512 -0.49 20.56 7.15
N GLY A 513 0.04 20.73 5.93
CA GLY A 513 0.64 21.99 5.48
C GLY A 513 -0.38 23.04 5.02
N VAL A 514 -1.67 22.70 4.98
CA VAL A 514 -2.77 23.53 4.47
C VAL A 514 -3.98 23.37 5.38
N SER A 515 -3.96 24.04 6.55
CA SER A 515 -5.05 23.99 7.52
C SER A 515 -6.27 24.81 7.09
N GLY A 516 -7.32 24.76 7.92
CA GLY A 516 -8.44 25.68 7.82
C GLY A 516 -9.38 25.44 6.64
N MET A 517 -10.03 26.52 6.19
CA MET A 517 -11.00 26.42 5.09
C MET A 517 -10.37 25.91 3.79
N LEU A 518 -9.11 26.30 3.51
CA LEU A 518 -8.41 25.89 2.30
C LEU A 518 -8.17 24.37 2.27
N GLY A 519 -7.80 23.76 3.41
CA GLY A 519 -7.68 22.30 3.53
C GLY A 519 -9.01 21.57 3.33
N ILE A 520 -10.09 22.02 4.00
CA ILE A 520 -11.45 21.47 3.82
C ILE A 520 -11.86 21.51 2.33
N THR A 521 -11.52 22.61 1.65
CA THR A 521 -11.80 22.82 0.23
C THR A 521 -11.06 21.82 -0.67
N TRP A 522 -9.78 21.51 -0.37
CA TRP A 522 -9.03 20.48 -1.09
C TRP A 522 -9.62 19.08 -0.95
N ASP A 523 -10.08 18.71 0.24
CA ASP A 523 -10.67 17.39 0.52
C ASP A 523 -12.07 17.23 -0.12
N VAL A 524 -12.89 18.30 -0.12
CA VAL A 524 -14.15 18.36 -0.89
C VAL A 524 -13.90 18.24 -2.40
N ARG A 525 -12.89 18.93 -2.93
CA ARG A 525 -12.49 18.83 -4.35
C ARG A 525 -12.05 17.42 -4.71
N ASP A 526 -11.24 16.79 -3.88
CA ASP A 526 -10.74 15.44 -4.10
C ASP A 526 -11.86 14.39 -4.02
N ALA A 527 -12.84 14.59 -3.13
CA ALA A 527 -14.08 13.82 -3.11
C ALA A 527 -14.89 13.96 -4.41
N LEU A 528 -14.92 15.15 -5.05
CA LEU A 528 -15.54 15.34 -6.36
C LEU A 528 -14.76 14.63 -7.47
N CYS A 529 -13.43 14.76 -7.53
CA CYS A 529 -12.58 14.08 -8.53
C CYS A 529 -12.83 12.56 -8.57
N ARG A 530 -12.93 11.92 -7.40
CA ARG A 530 -13.28 10.48 -7.28
C ARG A 530 -14.63 10.09 -7.91
N GLN A 531 -15.56 11.02 -8.10
CA GLN A 531 -16.89 10.77 -8.68
C GLN A 531 -17.01 11.19 -10.15
N THR A 532 -16.12 12.06 -10.63
CA THR A 532 -16.10 12.55 -12.02
C THR A 532 -15.07 11.82 -12.88
N GLY A 533 -14.08 11.19 -12.26
CA GLY A 533 -12.93 10.60 -12.95
C GLY A 533 -11.99 11.66 -13.53
N GLU A 534 -12.06 12.89 -13.03
CA GLU A 534 -11.02 13.92 -13.22
C GLU A 534 -9.80 13.56 -12.38
N LEU A 535 -8.62 13.90 -12.88
CA LEU A 535 -7.35 13.58 -12.22
C LEU A 535 -7.30 14.23 -10.84
N ARG A 536 -7.11 13.42 -9.79
CA ARG A 536 -6.95 13.92 -8.42
C ARG A 536 -5.74 14.86 -8.35
N PHE A 537 -5.82 15.91 -7.54
CA PHE A 537 -4.70 16.84 -7.39
C PHE A 537 -3.41 16.19 -6.85
N PRO A 538 -3.46 15.26 -5.87
CA PRO A 538 -2.32 14.43 -5.50
C PRO A 538 -1.69 13.69 -6.69
N CYS A 539 -2.46 12.99 -7.52
CA CYS A 539 -1.97 12.29 -8.72
C CYS A 539 -1.37 13.25 -9.77
N TRP A 540 -2.00 14.41 -10.00
CA TRP A 540 -1.49 15.46 -10.90
C TRP A 540 -0.12 15.98 -10.42
N ARG A 541 0.02 16.19 -9.11
CA ARG A 541 1.29 16.59 -8.49
C ARG A 541 2.33 15.47 -8.55
N ALA A 542 1.94 14.22 -8.31
CA ALA A 542 2.82 13.05 -8.45
C ALA A 542 3.40 12.97 -9.87
N LEU A 543 2.58 13.03 -10.93
CA LEU A 543 3.06 13.10 -12.32
C LEU A 543 3.97 14.30 -12.57
N HIS A 544 3.65 15.47 -12.00
CA HIS A 544 4.45 16.66 -12.20
C HIS A 544 5.86 16.55 -11.59
N TYR A 545 5.97 16.07 -10.34
CA TYR A 545 7.24 15.97 -9.63
C TYR A 545 8.08 14.75 -10.06
N THR A 546 7.45 13.61 -10.35
CA THR A 546 8.15 12.41 -10.82
C THR A 546 8.54 12.46 -12.31
N ARG A 547 8.09 13.48 -13.07
CA ARG A 547 8.26 13.60 -14.54
C ARG A 547 9.65 13.23 -15.05
N ALA A 548 10.70 13.83 -14.49
CA ALA A 548 12.08 13.57 -14.91
C ALA A 548 12.53 12.15 -14.53
N PHE A 549 12.28 11.74 -13.28
CA PHE A 549 12.61 10.39 -12.80
C PHE A 549 11.95 9.28 -13.64
N LEU A 550 10.67 9.43 -13.97
CA LEU A 550 9.95 8.55 -14.89
C LEU A 550 10.60 8.58 -16.29
N ALA A 551 10.89 9.76 -16.82
CA ALA A 551 11.48 9.91 -18.16
C ALA A 551 12.88 9.29 -18.30
N ASP A 552 13.70 9.33 -17.25
CA ASP A 552 15.05 8.78 -17.21
C ASP A 552 15.09 7.25 -17.01
N ASN A 553 14.10 6.68 -16.30
CA ASN A 553 14.17 5.30 -15.78
C ASN A 553 13.09 4.35 -16.35
N MET A 554 12.09 4.85 -17.06
CA MET A 554 11.00 4.05 -17.64
C MET A 554 11.42 3.30 -18.90
N ASN A 555 11.03 2.03 -19.00
CA ASN A 555 11.05 1.23 -20.24
C ASN A 555 9.97 1.73 -21.22
N LEU A 556 10.20 2.94 -21.73
CA LEU A 556 9.25 3.68 -22.56
C LEU A 556 8.76 2.90 -23.79
N PRO A 557 9.59 2.12 -24.53
CA PRO A 557 9.10 1.33 -25.66
C PRO A 557 8.02 0.32 -25.26
N ALA A 558 8.18 -0.38 -24.14
CA ALA A 558 7.18 -1.33 -23.66
C ALA A 558 5.91 -0.61 -23.19
N VAL A 559 6.05 0.45 -22.39
CA VAL A 559 4.92 1.26 -21.90
C VAL A 559 4.10 1.85 -23.05
N LEU A 560 4.74 2.43 -24.07
CA LEU A 560 4.04 2.93 -25.26
C LEU A 560 3.33 1.81 -26.02
N THR A 561 3.96 0.65 -26.18
CA THR A 561 3.36 -0.51 -26.87
C THR A 561 2.11 -1.01 -26.14
N ARG A 562 2.15 -1.13 -24.81
CA ARG A 562 0.98 -1.54 -23.99
C ARG A 562 -0.14 -0.50 -24.07
N LEU A 563 0.18 0.79 -23.95
CA LEU A 563 -0.79 1.89 -24.01
C LEU A 563 -1.42 2.06 -25.40
N GLU A 564 -0.71 1.75 -26.50
CA GLU A 564 -1.29 1.71 -27.85
C GLU A 564 -2.22 0.49 -28.02
N GLN A 565 -1.78 -0.71 -27.60
CA GLN A 565 -2.61 -1.93 -27.63
C GLN A 565 -3.93 -1.80 -26.87
N GLU A 566 -3.92 -1.05 -25.77
CA GLU A 566 -5.07 -0.85 -24.88
C GLU A 566 -5.91 0.39 -25.27
N ASN A 567 -5.63 0.99 -26.43
CA ASN A 567 -6.28 2.21 -26.98
C ASN A 567 -6.21 3.45 -26.06
N GLN A 568 -5.27 3.48 -25.11
CA GLN A 568 -5.06 4.62 -24.23
C GLN A 568 -4.27 5.74 -24.92
N LEU A 569 -3.43 5.40 -25.90
CA LEU A 569 -2.79 6.35 -26.81
C LEU A 569 -3.26 6.11 -28.24
N SER A 570 -3.56 7.20 -28.95
CA SER A 570 -3.84 7.15 -30.39
C SER A 570 -2.53 7.05 -31.18
N PRO A 571 -2.56 6.53 -32.42
CA PRO A 571 -1.40 6.53 -33.31
C PRO A 571 -0.86 7.93 -33.63
N ALA A 572 -1.60 9.01 -33.34
CA ALA A 572 -1.12 10.39 -33.42
C ALA A 572 -0.28 10.77 -32.19
N ASP A 573 -0.75 10.45 -30.98
CA ASP A 573 0.01 10.64 -29.73
C ASP A 573 1.37 9.90 -29.80
N ILE A 574 1.37 8.66 -30.31
CA ILE A 574 2.58 7.84 -30.45
C ILE A 574 3.62 8.51 -31.38
N ARG A 575 3.19 9.12 -32.49
CA ARG A 575 4.10 9.86 -33.39
C ARG A 575 4.63 11.13 -32.74
N ASP A 576 3.77 11.93 -32.13
CA ASP A 576 4.15 13.16 -31.44
C ASP A 576 5.16 12.87 -30.31
N ILE A 577 5.01 11.75 -29.58
CA ILE A 577 6.03 11.26 -28.65
C ILE A 577 7.32 10.89 -29.39
N GLN A 578 7.27 10.06 -30.44
CA GLN A 578 8.47 9.60 -31.17
C GLN A 578 9.25 10.74 -31.85
N GLU A 579 8.59 11.83 -32.24
CA GLU A 579 9.20 13.04 -32.80
C GLU A 579 10.11 13.79 -31.81
N LYS A 580 10.01 13.53 -30.49
CA LYS A 580 10.91 14.17 -29.50
C LYS A 580 12.32 13.55 -29.56
N PRO A 581 13.40 14.34 -29.47
CA PRO A 581 14.73 13.96 -29.96
C PRO A 581 15.50 12.96 -29.07
N THR A 582 15.27 12.95 -27.75
CA THR A 582 15.96 12.07 -26.80
C THR A 582 14.97 11.16 -26.07
N PRO A 583 15.33 9.92 -25.66
CA PRO A 583 14.42 9.03 -24.92
C PRO A 583 13.78 9.69 -23.69
N VAL A 584 14.56 10.48 -22.95
CA VAL A 584 14.09 11.29 -21.81
C VAL A 584 13.02 12.29 -22.27
N SER A 585 13.26 13.09 -23.31
CA SER A 585 12.26 14.05 -23.83
C SER A 585 10.96 13.37 -24.31
N ARG A 586 11.03 12.12 -24.77
CA ARG A 586 9.85 11.30 -25.11
C ARG A 586 9.08 10.87 -23.86
N GLY A 587 9.77 10.44 -22.81
CA GLY A 587 9.18 10.09 -21.52
C GLY A 587 8.56 11.28 -20.80
N GLU A 588 9.24 12.43 -20.79
CA GLU A 588 8.70 13.68 -20.25
C GLU A 588 7.44 14.13 -20.99
N TRP A 589 7.41 13.97 -22.31
CA TRP A 589 6.26 14.31 -23.14
C TRP A 589 5.07 13.38 -22.89
N LEU A 590 5.30 12.07 -22.73
CA LEU A 590 4.27 11.12 -22.31
C LEU A 590 3.66 11.53 -20.96
N VAL A 591 4.49 11.74 -19.93
CA VAL A 591 4.01 12.12 -18.58
C VAL A 591 3.28 13.46 -18.61
N ARG A 592 3.80 14.45 -19.36
CA ARG A 592 3.14 15.75 -19.55
C ARG A 592 1.78 15.57 -20.21
N MET A 593 1.68 14.83 -21.31
CA MET A 593 0.43 14.62 -22.03
C MET A 593 -0.61 13.89 -21.16
N LEU A 594 -0.22 12.84 -20.43
CA LEU A 594 -1.11 12.12 -19.52
C LEU A 594 -1.65 13.03 -18.41
N ARG A 595 -0.80 13.91 -17.86
CA ARG A 595 -1.19 14.94 -16.88
C ARG A 595 -2.11 16.00 -17.50
N ASP A 596 -1.77 16.50 -18.69
CA ASP A 596 -2.47 17.59 -19.37
C ASP A 596 -3.85 17.13 -19.92
N ARG A 597 -4.10 15.82 -20.03
CA ARG A 597 -5.43 15.22 -20.26
C ARG A 597 -6.41 15.38 -19.08
N GLY A 598 -5.93 15.62 -17.86
CA GLY A 598 -6.77 15.94 -16.70
C GLY A 598 -7.76 14.86 -16.23
N ARG A 599 -7.56 13.59 -16.62
CA ARG A 599 -8.41 12.44 -16.22
C ARG A 599 -7.64 11.49 -15.30
N GLN A 600 -8.35 10.82 -14.40
CA GLN A 600 -7.76 9.83 -13.50
C GLN A 600 -7.39 8.53 -14.24
N GLU A 601 -8.23 8.10 -15.18
CA GLU A 601 -8.06 6.82 -15.91
C GLU A 601 -6.64 6.64 -16.51
N PRO A 602 -6.04 7.61 -17.24
CA PRO A 602 -4.72 7.40 -17.83
C PRO A 602 -3.56 7.41 -16.82
N TYR A 603 -3.76 7.94 -15.61
CA TYR A 603 -2.83 7.79 -14.49
C TYR A 603 -2.89 6.36 -13.95
N ASP A 604 -4.10 5.85 -13.72
CA ASP A 604 -4.33 4.48 -13.24
C ASP A 604 -3.80 3.44 -14.24
N TRP A 605 -3.98 3.66 -15.56
CA TRP A 605 -3.37 2.82 -16.60
C TRP A 605 -1.84 2.89 -16.60
N LEU A 606 -1.23 4.08 -16.46
CA LEU A 606 0.24 4.19 -16.38
C LEU A 606 0.77 3.43 -15.16
N VAL A 607 0.16 3.62 -13.99
CA VAL A 607 0.47 2.88 -12.75
C VAL A 607 0.36 1.37 -12.97
N ARG A 608 -0.73 0.89 -13.56
CA ARG A 608 -0.97 -0.53 -13.83
C ARG A 608 0.06 -1.13 -14.80
N VAL A 609 0.32 -0.45 -15.92
CA VAL A 609 1.30 -0.89 -16.94
C VAL A 609 2.71 -0.91 -16.36
N LEU A 610 3.10 0.09 -15.56
CA LEU A 610 4.41 0.10 -14.90
C LEU A 610 4.57 -1.08 -13.93
N ARG A 611 3.54 -1.49 -13.19
CA ARG A 611 3.60 -2.71 -12.37
C ARG A 611 3.68 -3.99 -13.22
N GLU A 612 2.88 -4.08 -14.30
CA GLU A 612 2.89 -5.26 -15.19
C GLU A 612 4.22 -5.47 -15.91
N GLU A 613 4.93 -4.38 -16.23
CA GLU A 613 6.28 -4.39 -16.80
C GLU A 613 7.40 -4.54 -15.74
N GLY A 614 7.06 -4.83 -14.47
CA GLY A 614 8.02 -5.03 -13.37
C GLY A 614 8.74 -3.76 -12.91
N GLN A 615 8.21 -2.59 -13.23
CA GLN A 615 8.78 -1.27 -12.91
C GLN A 615 8.19 -0.67 -11.62
N ASP A 616 7.87 -1.52 -10.63
CA ASP A 616 7.23 -1.11 -9.37
C ASP A 616 7.95 0.04 -8.65
N PHE A 617 9.28 0.17 -8.80
CA PHE A 617 10.06 1.25 -8.19
C PHE A 617 9.70 2.66 -8.72
N LEU A 618 9.16 2.76 -9.94
CA LEU A 618 8.61 4.00 -10.50
C LEU A 618 7.24 4.31 -9.90
N VAL A 619 6.42 3.27 -9.73
CA VAL A 619 5.09 3.38 -9.12
C VAL A 619 5.18 3.71 -7.64
N GLU A 620 6.14 3.13 -6.90
CA GLU A 620 6.37 3.49 -5.49
C GLU A 620 6.77 4.97 -5.33
N GLU A 621 7.52 5.55 -6.27
CA GLU A 621 7.86 6.98 -6.25
C GLU A 621 6.64 7.87 -6.57
N MET A 622 5.78 7.45 -7.50
CA MET A 622 4.50 8.12 -7.79
C MET A 622 3.55 8.06 -6.58
N GLU A 623 3.38 6.89 -5.97
CA GLU A 623 2.55 6.68 -4.78
C GLU A 623 3.11 7.41 -3.55
N GLU A 624 4.43 7.49 -3.38
CA GLU A 624 5.06 8.27 -2.31
C GLU A 624 4.79 9.77 -2.49
N LYS A 625 4.85 10.30 -3.73
CA LYS A 625 4.48 11.71 -4.01
C LYS A 625 2.97 11.96 -3.99
N GLU A 626 2.13 10.97 -4.23
CA GLU A 626 0.69 11.07 -3.99
C GLU A 626 0.41 11.21 -2.48
N LEU A 627 0.97 10.32 -1.66
CA LEU A 627 0.83 10.32 -0.19
C LEU A 627 1.47 11.54 0.50
N ASP A 628 2.51 12.14 -0.08
CA ASP A 628 3.06 13.43 0.38
C ASP A 628 2.04 14.56 0.17
N MET A 629 1.41 14.61 -1.00
CA MET A 629 0.44 15.65 -1.37
C MET A 629 -0.88 15.48 -0.63
N GLU A 630 -1.33 14.23 -0.39
CA GLU A 630 -2.50 13.96 0.45
C GLU A 630 -2.29 14.49 1.88
N ARG A 631 -1.16 14.16 2.51
CA ARG A 631 -0.81 14.64 3.86
C ARG A 631 -0.64 16.16 3.92
N TYR A 632 0.06 16.76 2.95
CA TYR A 632 0.26 18.21 2.92
C TYR A 632 -1.05 18.98 2.81
N HIS A 633 -2.06 18.44 2.10
CA HIS A 633 -3.38 19.06 1.93
C HIS A 633 -4.48 18.52 2.88
N GLY A 634 -4.15 17.64 3.84
CA GLY A 634 -5.12 17.04 4.77
C GLY A 634 -6.17 16.11 4.13
N ILE A 635 -5.94 15.68 2.89
CA ILE A 635 -6.90 14.95 2.05
C ILE A 635 -7.09 13.52 2.58
N GLY A 636 -8.34 13.04 2.59
CA GLY A 636 -8.70 11.67 2.97
C GLY A 636 -8.82 11.40 4.47
N GLU A 637 -8.40 12.33 5.34
CA GLU A 637 -8.51 12.23 6.81
C GLU A 637 -9.95 12.44 7.36
N GLN A 638 -10.94 11.79 6.75
CA GLN A 638 -12.29 11.77 7.27
C GLN A 638 -12.36 10.87 8.52
N GLN A 639 -12.91 11.37 9.62
CA GLN A 639 -12.94 10.66 10.89
C GLN A 639 -14.24 9.86 11.03
N ALA A 640 -14.12 8.55 11.26
CA ALA A 640 -15.27 7.71 11.58
C ALA A 640 -15.96 8.18 12.87
N ALA A 641 -17.28 8.01 12.94
CA ALA A 641 -18.02 8.06 14.20
C ALA A 641 -17.67 6.80 15.01
N GLN A 642 -16.75 6.90 15.97
CA GLN A 642 -16.48 5.80 16.90
C GLN A 642 -17.59 5.74 17.96
N PRO A 643 -18.36 4.65 18.07
CA PRO A 643 -19.23 4.41 19.22
C PRO A 643 -18.36 4.28 20.48
N GLY A 644 -18.76 4.94 21.57
CA GLY A 644 -17.84 5.28 22.64
C GLY A 644 -17.19 4.10 23.38
N GLN A 645 -15.87 3.95 23.24
CA GLN A 645 -15.00 3.39 24.27
C GLN A 645 -13.57 3.96 24.16
N GLN A 646 -12.92 4.17 25.32
CA GLN A 646 -11.57 4.74 25.57
C GLN A 646 -11.49 6.26 25.77
N THR A 647 -11.69 6.72 27.01
CA THR A 647 -11.01 7.92 27.55
C THR A 647 -10.86 7.80 29.05
N ALA A 648 -9.72 7.28 29.52
CA ALA A 648 -9.40 7.16 30.95
C ALA A 648 -7.93 7.53 31.22
N GLN A 649 -7.46 8.65 30.64
CA GLN A 649 -6.13 9.25 30.86
C GLN A 649 -6.04 10.67 30.26
N ARG A 650 -6.80 11.65 30.80
CA ARG A 650 -6.55 13.07 30.48
C ARG A 650 -6.95 14.12 31.54
N GLU A 651 -7.27 13.71 32.77
CA GLU A 651 -7.70 14.60 33.86
C GLU A 651 -6.79 14.58 35.10
N HIS A 652 -5.47 14.43 34.89
CA HIS A 652 -4.45 14.57 35.94
C HIS A 652 -3.20 15.22 35.34
N PHE A 653 -3.20 16.55 35.13
CA PHE A 653 -2.00 17.42 35.10
C PHE A 653 -2.32 18.94 35.01
N THR A 654 -3.31 19.43 35.76
CA THR A 654 -3.64 20.88 35.84
C THR A 654 -3.89 21.37 37.27
N HIS A 655 -3.04 20.97 38.23
CA HIS A 655 -2.95 21.60 39.55
C HIS A 655 -1.60 21.31 40.23
N GLN A 656 -0.58 22.14 39.96
CA GLN A 656 0.53 22.51 40.86
C GLN A 656 1.58 23.37 40.11
N SER A 657 1.42 24.70 40.13
CA SER A 657 2.50 25.65 39.80
C SER A 657 2.23 27.06 40.35
N GLN A 658 1.83 27.14 41.63
CA GLN A 658 1.89 28.37 42.42
C GLN A 658 2.29 27.99 43.85
N GLY A 659 3.40 28.54 44.33
CA GLY A 659 3.90 28.28 45.68
C GLY A 659 5.37 28.67 45.85
N SER A 660 5.60 29.62 46.77
CA SER A 660 6.89 29.92 47.42
C SER A 660 8.06 30.40 46.54
N GLN A 661 8.20 31.73 46.45
CA GLN A 661 9.52 32.34 46.57
C GLN A 661 9.99 32.24 48.02
N ASN A 662 11.25 31.83 48.25
CA ASN A 662 12.19 32.31 49.28
C ASN A 662 13.44 31.42 49.28
#